data_AF-A0A851AKT3-F1
#
_entry.id   AF-A0A851AKT3-F1
#
_cell.length_a   1.000
_cell.length_b   1.000
_cell.length_c   1.000
_cell.angle_alpha   90.00
_cell.angle_beta   90.00
_cell.angle_gamma   90.00
#
_symmetry.space_group_name_H-M   'P 1'
#
loop_
_entity.id
_entity.type
_entity.pdbx_description
1 polymer ?
#
loop_
_entity_poly.entity_id
_entity_poly.type
_entity_poly.pdbx_seq_one_letter_code
_entity_poly.pdbx_strand_id
1 'polypeptide(L)'
;MSRATHLPHFPVTFQLLSVVLVLLFHADGIHAESPSELPVNDTEECTGSYICKKGVILPIWEPQDPSFGDKIARATVYFVAMVYMFLGVSIIADRFMSSIEVITSQEREITIKKPNGETSKTTVRIWNETVSNLTLMALGSSAPEILLSVIEVCGHGFTAGDLGPSTIVGSAAFNMFVIIAICVYVVPDGEIRKIKHLRVFFVTAAWSIFAYTWLYIILSVSSPGIVEVWEGLLTFFFFPICVVFAWIADRRLLFYKYVYKKYRAGKQRGMIIEHEGDRPSSKADIEMDGKVANSHVENFLDGTLVLEVDEKDQDDEEARREMARILKELKQKHPDKEIEQLIELANYQVLSQQQKSRAFYRIQATRLMTGAGNILKRHAADQARKAVSMHEVNSEVAENDPISKLYFEQGTYQCLENCGTVALTIIRRGGDLTNTVYVDFRTEDGTANAGSDYEFTEGTVVFKPGETQKEIRVGIIDDDIFEEDENFLVHLSNVRVSTEASDEGILEASRVSTLACLGSPSTATVTIFDDDHAGIFTFEEPVTHVSESVGTMEVKVLRTSGARGNVIVPYKTIEGSAKGGGEDFEDTCGELEFQNDEIVKTISIKVIDDEEYEKNKTFYLEIGEPRLVEMSEKKALLLNELGGFTITGKLWKGKPVFRKVQARDHPLPCTVITIQEENEEKQPLTSKEEEERRIAELGRPVLGEHTKLEVIIEESYEFKNTVDKLIKKTNLALVVGTNSWREQFIEAITVSAGEDDDDDECGEEKLPSCFDYVMHFLTVFWKVLFAFVPPTDYWNGWACFVVSILMIGLLTAFIGDLASHFGCTIGLKDSVTAVVFVALGTSVPDTFASKVAATQDQYADASIGNVTGSNAVNVFLGIGVAWSIAAIYHAAHGQAFHVSPGTLAFSVTLFTIFAFISVGVLLYRRRPEIGGELGG
;
A
#
# COMPACT_ATOMS: atom_id res chain seq x y z
N MET A 1 -59.54 11.23 8.48
CA MET A 1 -59.07 9.87 8.88
C MET A 1 -59.02 9.00 7.62
N SER A 2 -57.83 8.79 7.05
CA SER A 2 -57.37 7.46 6.59
C SER A 2 -55.94 7.59 6.06
N ARG A 3 -55.09 6.63 6.48
CA ARG A 3 -53.65 6.53 6.23
C ARG A 3 -53.34 6.29 4.75
N ALA A 4 -52.36 7.02 4.21
CA ALA A 4 -51.62 6.63 3.02
C ALA A 4 -50.46 5.72 3.44
N THR A 5 -50.48 4.46 2.99
CA THR A 5 -49.40 3.50 3.15
C THR A 5 -48.46 3.59 1.95
N HIS A 6 -47.19 3.89 2.24
CA HIS A 6 -46.07 3.74 1.32
C HIS A 6 -45.93 2.26 0.87
N LEU A 7 -45.86 2.04 -0.44
CA LEU A 7 -45.41 0.78 -1.05
C LEU A 7 -43.86 0.71 -1.00
N PRO A 8 -43.26 -0.47 -0.78
CA PRO A 8 -41.81 -0.63 -0.79
C PRO A 8 -41.26 -0.69 -2.22
N HIS A 9 -40.10 -0.08 -2.43
CA HIS A 9 -39.32 -0.18 -3.66
C HIS A 9 -38.95 -1.64 -3.94
N PHE A 10 -39.34 -2.15 -5.11
CA PHE A 10 -38.90 -3.44 -5.65
C PHE A 10 -37.46 -3.34 -6.20
N PRO A 11 -36.65 -4.42 -6.12
CA PRO A 11 -35.26 -4.41 -6.57
C PRO A 11 -35.14 -4.44 -8.10
N VAL A 12 -34.13 -3.72 -8.60
CA VAL A 12 -33.77 -3.46 -10.02
C VAL A 12 -33.54 -4.73 -10.85
N THR A 13 -33.35 -5.89 -10.21
CA THR A 13 -33.18 -7.21 -10.86
C THR A 13 -34.39 -7.64 -11.71
N PHE A 14 -35.61 -7.23 -11.34
CA PHE A 14 -36.82 -7.54 -12.12
C PHE A 14 -36.94 -6.68 -13.38
N GLN A 15 -36.36 -5.47 -13.37
CA GLN A 15 -36.37 -4.60 -14.55
C GLN A 15 -35.38 -5.08 -15.62
N LEU A 16 -34.24 -5.66 -15.23
CA LEU A 16 -33.28 -6.23 -16.17
C LEU A 16 -33.84 -7.44 -16.93
N LEU A 17 -34.57 -8.32 -16.23
CA LEU A 17 -35.28 -9.43 -16.87
C LEU A 17 -36.36 -8.93 -17.84
N SER A 18 -37.02 -7.81 -17.49
CA SER A 18 -38.01 -7.18 -18.37
C SER A 18 -37.38 -6.54 -19.61
N VAL A 19 -36.16 -6.01 -19.52
CA VAL A 19 -35.46 -5.41 -20.67
C VAL A 19 -34.93 -6.51 -21.61
N VAL A 20 -34.46 -7.63 -21.07
CA VAL A 20 -34.11 -8.82 -21.88
C VAL A 20 -35.36 -9.41 -22.55
N LEU A 21 -36.48 -9.49 -21.83
CA LEU A 21 -37.77 -9.87 -22.43
C LEU A 21 -38.19 -8.89 -23.53
N VAL A 22 -38.12 -7.59 -23.29
CA VAL A 22 -38.55 -6.55 -24.25
C VAL A 22 -37.65 -6.53 -25.50
N LEU A 23 -36.35 -6.79 -25.35
CA LEU A 23 -35.44 -6.95 -26.49
C LEU A 23 -35.70 -8.24 -27.28
N LEU A 24 -36.11 -9.33 -26.60
CA LEU A 24 -36.55 -10.56 -27.26
C LEU A 24 -37.89 -10.40 -27.98
N PHE A 25 -38.83 -9.61 -27.44
CA PHE A 25 -40.11 -9.29 -28.08
C PHE A 25 -40.00 -8.27 -29.23
N HIS A 26 -38.90 -7.52 -29.36
CA HIS A 26 -38.69 -6.63 -30.51
C HIS A 26 -38.04 -7.33 -31.73
N ALA A 27 -37.71 -8.62 -31.61
CA ALA A 27 -37.31 -9.47 -32.74
C ALA A 27 -38.51 -10.03 -33.53
N ASP A 28 -39.75 -9.69 -33.17
CA ASP A 28 -41.01 -10.09 -33.83
C ASP A 28 -41.20 -9.52 -35.27
N GLY A 29 -40.17 -8.89 -35.85
CA GLY A 29 -40.23 -8.21 -37.14
C GLY A 29 -39.72 -9.00 -38.36
N ILE A 30 -39.26 -10.25 -38.20
CA ILE A 30 -38.74 -11.05 -39.33
C ILE A 30 -39.69 -12.21 -39.60
N HIS A 31 -40.53 -12.05 -40.63
CA HIS A 31 -41.32 -13.13 -41.19
C HIS A 31 -40.40 -14.30 -41.62
N ALA A 32 -40.50 -15.43 -40.90
CA ALA A 32 -39.95 -16.70 -41.35
C ALA A 32 -41.03 -17.44 -42.16
N GLU A 33 -40.78 -17.64 -43.46
CA GLU A 33 -41.53 -18.59 -44.27
C GLU A 33 -41.28 -20.02 -43.75
N SER A 34 -42.36 -20.75 -43.52
CA SER A 34 -42.35 -22.16 -43.16
C SER A 34 -41.74 -23.01 -44.28
N PRO A 35 -40.67 -23.80 -44.06
CA PRO A 35 -40.28 -24.83 -45.00
C PRO A 35 -41.21 -26.04 -44.83
N SER A 36 -41.82 -26.45 -45.94
CA SER A 36 -42.62 -27.67 -46.06
C SER A 36 -41.79 -28.91 -45.69
N GLU A 37 -42.24 -29.66 -44.69
CA GLU A 37 -41.71 -30.98 -44.34
C GLU A 37 -41.97 -31.99 -45.48
N LEU A 38 -40.89 -32.59 -46.00
CA LEU A 38 -40.94 -33.84 -46.74
C LEU A 38 -40.42 -34.97 -45.81
N PRO A 39 -40.94 -36.20 -45.92
CA PRO A 39 -40.67 -37.25 -44.95
C PRO A 39 -39.26 -37.83 -45.15
N VAL A 40 -38.49 -37.91 -44.07
CA VAL A 40 -37.19 -38.59 -44.03
C VAL A 40 -37.44 -40.09 -43.87
N ASN A 41 -37.02 -40.88 -44.86
CA ASN A 41 -36.94 -42.34 -44.75
C ASN A 41 -35.70 -42.69 -43.92
N ASP A 42 -35.92 -43.42 -42.82
CA ASP A 42 -34.87 -44.07 -42.04
C ASP A 42 -34.25 -45.22 -42.84
N THR A 43 -33.12 -44.95 -43.49
CA THR A 43 -32.14 -45.99 -43.81
C THR A 43 -30.74 -45.45 -43.52
N GLU A 44 -30.09 -46.06 -42.52
CA GLU A 44 -28.71 -45.84 -42.13
C GLU A 44 -27.75 -46.10 -43.30
N GLU A 45 -27.23 -45.04 -43.91
CA GLU A 45 -25.93 -45.07 -44.61
C GLU A 45 -25.10 -43.84 -44.19
N CYS A 46 -23.91 -44.08 -43.64
CA CYS A 46 -22.93 -43.06 -43.21
C CYS A 46 -22.23 -42.38 -44.40
N THR A 47 -22.97 -41.99 -45.44
CA THR A 47 -22.43 -41.28 -46.63
C THR A 47 -23.34 -40.15 -47.13
N GLY A 48 -24.29 -39.67 -46.31
CA GLY A 48 -25.13 -38.51 -46.66
C GLY A 48 -24.37 -37.19 -46.51
N SER A 49 -24.43 -36.31 -47.51
CA SER A 49 -24.01 -34.92 -47.36
C SER A 49 -24.91 -34.24 -46.32
N TYR A 50 -24.29 -33.67 -45.28
CA TYR A 50 -25.00 -32.92 -44.27
C TYR A 50 -25.39 -31.56 -44.88
N ILE A 51 -26.69 -31.27 -45.00
CA ILE A 51 -27.19 -30.01 -45.56
C ILE A 51 -27.02 -28.91 -44.50
N CYS A 52 -26.31 -27.83 -44.85
CA CYS A 52 -26.06 -26.75 -43.89
C CYS A 52 -27.35 -25.98 -43.59
N LYS A 53 -27.65 -25.80 -42.31
CA LYS A 53 -28.71 -24.92 -41.83
C LYS A 53 -28.24 -23.47 -41.80
N LYS A 54 -29.18 -22.54 -41.87
CA LYS A 54 -28.86 -21.10 -41.82
C LYS A 54 -28.54 -20.73 -40.38
N GLY A 55 -27.44 -20.01 -40.18
CA GLY A 55 -27.06 -19.50 -38.86
C GLY A 55 -28.00 -18.40 -38.37
N VAL A 56 -27.91 -18.11 -37.07
CA VAL A 56 -28.72 -17.07 -36.40
C VAL A 56 -28.33 -15.67 -36.91
N ILE A 57 -27.04 -15.45 -37.18
CA ILE A 57 -26.48 -14.18 -37.64
C ILE A 57 -25.81 -14.33 -39.02
N LEU A 58 -24.97 -15.35 -39.20
CA LEU A 58 -24.17 -15.52 -40.42
C LEU A 58 -24.92 -16.27 -41.52
N PRO A 59 -24.95 -15.72 -42.76
CA PRO A 59 -25.48 -16.43 -43.91
C PRO A 59 -24.57 -17.62 -44.29
N ILE A 60 -25.17 -18.65 -44.88
CA ILE A 60 -24.43 -19.81 -45.39
C ILE A 60 -23.60 -19.40 -46.61
N TRP A 61 -22.38 -19.91 -46.71
CA TRP A 61 -21.54 -19.74 -47.89
C TRP A 61 -21.95 -20.71 -49.02
N GLU A 62 -22.56 -20.18 -50.07
CA GLU A 62 -22.98 -20.95 -51.26
C GLU A 62 -21.86 -21.11 -52.31
N PRO A 63 -21.87 -22.16 -53.15
CA PRO A 63 -22.75 -23.34 -53.12
C PRO A 63 -22.41 -24.29 -51.97
N GLN A 64 -23.38 -25.07 -51.47
CA GLN A 64 -23.19 -25.99 -50.33
C GLN A 64 -22.27 -27.19 -50.65
N ASP A 65 -22.19 -27.59 -51.92
CA ASP A 65 -21.27 -28.63 -52.40
C ASP A 65 -20.20 -28.07 -53.34
N PRO A 66 -19.15 -27.42 -52.80
CA PRO A 66 -18.05 -26.91 -53.60
C PRO A 66 -16.99 -28.00 -53.86
N SER A 67 -15.99 -27.68 -54.69
CA SER A 67 -14.88 -28.59 -55.00
C SER A 67 -14.09 -28.97 -53.72
N PHE A 68 -13.36 -30.10 -53.72
CA PHE A 68 -12.61 -30.54 -52.53
C PHE A 68 -11.63 -29.47 -52.02
N GLY A 69 -10.96 -28.75 -52.93
CA GLY A 69 -10.07 -27.64 -52.57
C GLY A 69 -10.81 -26.47 -51.93
N ASP A 70 -11.99 -26.13 -52.44
CA ASP A 70 -12.83 -25.08 -51.86
C ASP A 70 -13.44 -25.50 -50.52
N LYS A 71 -13.79 -26.78 -50.33
CA LYS A 71 -14.22 -27.33 -49.03
C LYS A 71 -13.14 -27.13 -47.98
N ILE A 72 -11.88 -27.46 -48.31
CA ILE A 72 -10.73 -27.24 -47.41
C ILE A 72 -10.54 -25.75 -47.13
N ALA A 73 -10.51 -24.91 -48.16
CA ALA A 73 -10.30 -23.48 -47.98
C ALA A 73 -11.38 -22.85 -47.08
N ARG A 74 -12.66 -23.20 -47.28
CA ARG A 74 -13.77 -22.75 -46.44
C ARG A 74 -13.67 -23.25 -45.01
N ALA A 75 -13.35 -24.54 -44.82
CA ALA A 75 -13.15 -25.11 -43.50
C ALA A 75 -11.99 -24.41 -42.77
N THR A 76 -10.89 -24.09 -43.45
CA THR A 76 -9.78 -23.31 -42.88
C THR A 76 -10.23 -21.89 -42.50
N VAL A 77 -10.99 -21.21 -43.35
CA VAL A 77 -11.51 -19.86 -43.05
C VAL A 77 -12.43 -19.90 -41.83
N TYR A 78 -13.39 -20.82 -41.76
CA TYR A 78 -14.28 -20.94 -40.61
C TYR A 78 -13.52 -21.31 -39.33
N PHE A 79 -12.53 -22.20 -39.42
CA PHE A 79 -11.71 -22.59 -38.28
C PHE A 79 -10.87 -21.41 -37.75
N VAL A 80 -10.18 -20.68 -38.63
CA VAL A 80 -9.38 -19.50 -38.26
C VAL A 80 -10.27 -18.40 -37.71
N ALA A 81 -11.43 -18.15 -38.33
CA ALA A 81 -12.40 -17.18 -37.83
C ALA A 81 -12.93 -17.59 -36.45
N MET A 82 -13.25 -18.87 -36.23
CA MET A 82 -13.70 -19.38 -34.95
C MET A 82 -12.64 -19.20 -33.85
N VAL A 83 -11.37 -19.55 -34.12
CA VAL A 83 -10.25 -19.31 -33.18
C VAL A 83 -10.09 -17.81 -32.89
N TYR A 84 -10.19 -16.96 -33.90
CA TYR A 84 -10.11 -15.51 -33.72
C TYR A 84 -11.24 -14.95 -32.86
N MET A 85 -12.46 -15.47 -33.01
CA MET A 85 -13.60 -15.09 -32.16
C MET A 85 -13.43 -15.58 -30.72
N PHE A 86 -12.83 -16.76 -30.48
CA PHE A 86 -12.50 -17.21 -29.12
C PHE A 86 -11.47 -16.30 -28.41
N LEU A 87 -10.51 -15.74 -29.14
CA LEU A 87 -9.64 -14.69 -28.59
C LEU A 87 -10.46 -13.46 -28.16
N GLY A 88 -11.42 -13.03 -29.00
CA GLY A 88 -12.36 -11.96 -28.66
C GLY A 88 -13.16 -12.27 -27.39
N VAL A 89 -13.76 -13.46 -27.29
CA VAL A 89 -14.52 -13.90 -26.10
C VAL A 89 -13.65 -13.91 -24.85
N SER A 90 -12.39 -14.35 -24.95
CA SER A 90 -11.46 -14.36 -23.83
C SER A 90 -11.18 -12.94 -23.30
N ILE A 91 -10.96 -11.97 -24.20
CA ILE A 91 -10.69 -10.57 -23.82
C ILE A 91 -11.93 -9.90 -23.20
N ILE A 92 -13.13 -10.12 -23.73
CA ILE A 92 -14.33 -9.53 -23.10
C ILE A 92 -14.68 -10.24 -21.78
N ALA A 93 -14.38 -11.55 -21.66
CA ALA A 93 -14.54 -12.28 -20.41
C ALA A 93 -13.62 -11.73 -19.31
N ASP A 94 -12.43 -11.19 -19.63
CA ASP A 94 -11.57 -10.46 -18.70
C ASP A 94 -12.30 -9.26 -18.07
N ARG A 95 -12.93 -8.42 -18.91
CA ARG A 95 -13.70 -7.24 -18.46
C ARG A 95 -14.93 -7.65 -17.65
N PHE A 96 -15.61 -8.71 -18.07
CA PHE A 96 -16.72 -9.30 -17.34
C PHE A 96 -16.29 -9.77 -15.94
N MET A 97 -15.18 -10.50 -15.83
CA MET A 97 -14.64 -10.95 -14.53
C MET A 97 -14.17 -9.78 -13.66
N SER A 98 -13.54 -8.76 -14.26
CA SER A 98 -13.14 -7.54 -13.55
C SER A 98 -14.35 -6.83 -12.92
N SER A 99 -15.48 -6.79 -13.64
CA SER A 99 -16.73 -6.23 -13.11
C SER A 99 -17.31 -7.03 -11.94
N ILE A 100 -17.24 -8.37 -12.01
CA ILE A 100 -17.69 -9.25 -10.93
C ILE A 100 -16.86 -9.01 -9.67
N GLU A 101 -15.54 -8.89 -9.82
CA GLU A 101 -14.64 -8.67 -8.69
C GLU A 101 -14.98 -7.37 -7.94
N VAL A 102 -15.21 -6.28 -8.67
CA VAL A 102 -15.62 -4.98 -8.09
C VAL A 102 -17.00 -5.07 -7.43
N ILE A 103 -17.94 -5.83 -7.98
CA ILE A 103 -19.26 -6.05 -7.36
C ILE A 103 -19.14 -6.85 -6.06
N THR A 104 -18.29 -7.87 -6.05
CA THR A 104 -18.20 -8.83 -4.92
C THR A 104 -17.32 -8.34 -3.77
N SER A 105 -16.39 -7.44 -4.06
CA SER A 105 -15.47 -6.83 -3.09
C SER A 105 -16.06 -5.63 -2.34
N GLN A 106 -17.32 -5.26 -2.60
CA GLN A 106 -17.96 -4.15 -1.90
C GLN A 106 -18.04 -4.41 -0.39
N GLU A 107 -17.55 -3.46 0.39
CA GLU A 107 -17.57 -3.47 1.84
C GLU A 107 -18.69 -2.57 2.37
N ARG A 108 -19.33 -3.00 3.45
CA ARG A 108 -20.33 -2.21 4.17
C ARG A 108 -19.89 -2.03 5.62
N GLU A 109 -19.92 -0.78 6.07
CA GLU A 109 -19.76 -0.47 7.49
C GLU A 109 -21.01 -0.94 8.27
N ILE A 110 -20.80 -1.84 9.22
CA ILE A 110 -21.83 -2.32 10.14
C ILE A 110 -21.43 -1.89 11.55
N THR A 111 -22.35 -1.23 12.25
CA THR A 111 -22.22 -0.91 13.67
C THR A 111 -22.61 -2.12 14.49
N ILE A 112 -21.64 -2.84 15.04
CA ILE A 112 -21.88 -3.94 15.97
C ILE A 112 -21.92 -3.35 17.37
N LYS A 113 -23.07 -3.51 18.05
CA LYS A 113 -23.21 -3.10 19.44
C LYS A 113 -22.63 -4.20 20.33
N LYS A 114 -21.48 -3.92 20.96
CA LYS A 114 -20.82 -4.81 21.91
C LYS A 114 -21.71 -4.97 23.17
N PRO A 115 -21.58 -6.07 23.93
CA PRO A 115 -22.39 -6.34 25.13
C PRO A 115 -22.20 -5.31 26.26
N ASN A 116 -21.13 -4.51 26.22
CA ASN A 116 -20.85 -3.37 27.10
C ASN A 116 -21.63 -2.09 26.73
N GLY A 117 -22.38 -2.09 25.61
CA GLY A 117 -23.19 -0.96 25.16
C GLY A 117 -22.51 -0.03 24.16
N GLU A 118 -21.19 -0.18 23.94
CA GLU A 118 -20.43 0.58 22.95
C GLU A 118 -20.70 0.06 21.52
N THR A 119 -20.74 0.99 20.57
CA THR A 119 -20.93 0.68 19.14
C THR A 119 -19.59 0.70 18.44
N SER A 120 -19.08 -0.47 18.03
CA SER A 120 -17.90 -0.56 17.16
C SER A 120 -18.33 -0.56 15.69
N LYS A 121 -17.63 0.21 14.85
CA LYS A 121 -17.84 0.25 13.40
C LYS A 121 -16.86 -0.73 12.73
N THR A 122 -17.37 -1.85 12.26
CA THR A 122 -16.58 -2.85 11.51
C THR A 122 -17.00 -2.84 10.04
N THR A 123 -16.03 -2.79 9.13
CA THR A 123 -16.26 -2.97 7.70
C THR A 123 -16.34 -4.46 7.40
N VAL A 124 -17.48 -4.92 6.88
CA VAL A 124 -17.70 -6.32 6.48
C VAL A 124 -18.05 -6.36 5.01
N ARG A 125 -17.47 -7.28 4.25
CA ARG A 125 -17.84 -7.52 2.85
C ARG A 125 -19.35 -7.82 2.74
N ILE A 126 -20.01 -7.18 1.78
CA ILE A 126 -21.45 -7.34 1.54
C ILE A 126 -21.75 -8.77 1.10
N TRP A 127 -20.90 -9.31 0.23
CA TRP A 127 -21.03 -10.65 -0.31
C TRP A 127 -20.28 -11.66 0.56
N ASN A 128 -20.95 -12.78 0.88
CA ASN A 128 -20.27 -13.94 1.43
C ASN A 128 -19.41 -14.57 0.33
N GLU A 129 -18.15 -14.87 0.63
CA GLU A 129 -17.18 -15.39 -0.32
C GLU A 129 -17.64 -16.69 -1.01
N THR A 130 -18.16 -17.66 -0.25
CA THR A 130 -18.69 -18.91 -0.81
C THR A 130 -19.85 -18.67 -1.78
N VAL A 131 -20.78 -17.77 -1.43
CA VAL A 131 -21.92 -17.41 -2.28
C VAL A 131 -21.45 -16.67 -3.52
N SER A 132 -20.55 -15.70 -3.38
CA SER A 132 -19.94 -14.95 -4.47
C SER A 132 -19.26 -15.87 -5.49
N ASN A 133 -18.44 -16.81 -4.99
CA ASN A 133 -17.66 -17.73 -5.80
C ASN A 133 -18.55 -18.67 -6.62
N LEU A 134 -19.64 -19.16 -6.03
CA LEU A 134 -20.57 -20.10 -6.69
C LEU A 134 -21.59 -19.39 -7.58
N THR A 135 -21.97 -18.15 -7.27
CA THR A 135 -22.99 -17.41 -8.04
C THR A 135 -22.37 -16.59 -9.15
N LEU A 136 -21.70 -15.50 -8.81
CA LEU A 136 -21.21 -14.53 -9.80
C LEU A 136 -19.91 -15.00 -10.44
N MET A 137 -18.98 -15.58 -9.68
CA MET A 137 -17.68 -15.96 -10.25
C MET A 137 -17.74 -17.22 -11.11
N ALA A 138 -18.56 -18.22 -10.74
CA ALA A 138 -18.79 -19.41 -11.57
C ALA A 138 -19.62 -19.10 -12.82
N LEU A 139 -20.61 -18.19 -12.71
CA LEU A 139 -21.31 -17.65 -13.88
C LEU A 139 -20.35 -16.86 -14.78
N GLY A 140 -19.43 -16.12 -14.17
CA GLY A 140 -18.30 -15.45 -14.81
C GLY A 140 -17.57 -16.32 -15.82
N SER A 141 -17.19 -17.54 -15.40
CA SER A 141 -16.57 -18.55 -16.27
C SER A 141 -17.48 -19.09 -17.35
N SER A 142 -18.72 -19.41 -16.98
CA SER A 142 -19.66 -20.19 -17.79
C SER A 142 -20.52 -19.37 -18.74
N ALA A 143 -20.37 -18.04 -18.74
CA ALA A 143 -21.24 -17.15 -19.50
C ALA A 143 -21.29 -17.46 -21.00
N PRO A 144 -20.16 -17.77 -21.68
CA PRO A 144 -20.22 -18.13 -23.09
C PRO A 144 -21.07 -19.38 -23.36
N GLU A 145 -20.92 -20.43 -22.56
CA GLU A 145 -21.67 -21.70 -22.72
C GLU A 145 -23.15 -21.53 -22.43
N ILE A 146 -23.48 -20.79 -21.36
CA ILE A 146 -24.86 -20.49 -20.96
C ILE A 146 -25.55 -19.68 -22.06
N LEU A 147 -24.90 -18.62 -22.54
CA LEU A 147 -25.45 -17.75 -23.57
C LEU A 147 -25.61 -18.48 -24.90
N LEU A 148 -24.65 -19.35 -25.27
CA LEU A 148 -24.77 -20.17 -26.46
C LEU A 148 -26.04 -21.03 -26.43
N SER A 149 -26.30 -21.71 -25.30
CA SER A 149 -27.50 -22.55 -25.16
C SER A 149 -28.80 -21.74 -25.21
N VAL A 150 -28.82 -20.52 -24.65
CA VAL A 150 -30.02 -19.65 -24.68
C VAL A 150 -30.25 -19.09 -26.08
N ILE A 151 -29.18 -18.61 -26.74
CA ILE A 151 -29.26 -18.01 -28.07
C ILE A 151 -29.65 -19.04 -29.12
N GLU A 152 -29.12 -20.26 -29.06
CA GLU A 152 -29.46 -21.32 -30.00
C GLU A 152 -30.94 -21.69 -29.92
N VAL A 153 -31.49 -21.82 -28.71
CA VAL A 153 -32.91 -22.11 -28.50
C VAL A 153 -33.78 -20.96 -29.00
N CYS A 154 -33.45 -19.71 -28.66
CA CYS A 154 -34.24 -18.56 -29.10
C CYS A 154 -34.13 -18.31 -30.62
N GLY A 155 -32.93 -18.50 -31.19
CA GLY A 155 -32.62 -18.25 -32.60
C GLY A 155 -33.24 -19.25 -33.56
N HIS A 156 -33.49 -20.48 -33.11
CA HIS A 156 -34.15 -21.53 -33.92
C HIS A 156 -35.66 -21.67 -33.62
N GLY A 157 -36.32 -20.62 -33.15
CA GLY A 157 -37.77 -20.65 -32.91
C GLY A 157 -38.19 -21.56 -31.75
N PHE A 158 -37.40 -21.55 -30.66
CA PHE A 158 -37.63 -22.31 -29.43
C PHE A 158 -37.57 -23.84 -29.59
N THR A 159 -36.92 -24.34 -30.65
CA THR A 159 -36.60 -25.78 -30.78
C THR A 159 -35.30 -26.12 -30.08
N ALA A 160 -35.16 -27.37 -29.60
CA ALA A 160 -33.93 -27.83 -28.98
C ALA A 160 -32.80 -27.92 -30.01
N GLY A 161 -31.73 -27.15 -29.78
CA GLY A 161 -30.51 -27.26 -30.56
C GLY A 161 -29.55 -28.32 -30.00
N ASP A 162 -28.68 -28.84 -30.86
CA ASP A 162 -27.70 -29.86 -30.50
C ASP A 162 -26.37 -29.25 -30.04
N LEU A 163 -26.08 -27.98 -30.36
CA LEU A 163 -24.76 -27.37 -30.13
C LEU A 163 -24.57 -26.99 -28.65
N GLY A 164 -25.50 -26.23 -28.07
CA GLY A 164 -25.45 -25.69 -26.72
C GLY A 164 -25.40 -26.75 -25.62
N PRO A 165 -26.35 -27.71 -25.57
CA PRO A 165 -26.29 -28.82 -24.61
C PRO A 165 -25.01 -29.66 -24.75
N SER A 166 -24.55 -29.88 -25.99
CA SER A 166 -23.31 -30.63 -26.24
C SER A 166 -22.06 -29.86 -25.81
N THR A 167 -22.02 -28.54 -26.00
CA THR A 167 -20.93 -27.66 -25.53
C THR A 167 -20.88 -27.64 -24.00
N ILE A 168 -22.03 -27.59 -23.32
CA ILE A 168 -22.11 -27.63 -21.85
C ILE A 168 -21.51 -28.93 -21.29
N VAL A 169 -21.88 -30.09 -21.86
CA VAL A 169 -21.34 -31.39 -21.44
C VAL A 169 -19.86 -31.52 -21.80
N GLY A 170 -19.45 -31.04 -22.98
CA GLY A 170 -18.05 -31.03 -23.41
C GLY A 170 -17.16 -30.17 -22.51
N SER A 171 -17.58 -28.94 -22.19
CA SER A 171 -16.86 -28.01 -21.31
C SER A 171 -16.71 -28.62 -19.92
N ALA A 172 -17.74 -29.28 -19.39
CA ALA A 172 -17.66 -29.96 -18.11
C ALA A 172 -16.67 -31.14 -18.09
N ALA A 173 -16.63 -31.93 -19.16
CA ALA A 173 -15.65 -32.99 -19.33
C ALA A 173 -14.22 -32.42 -19.40
N PHE A 174 -14.02 -31.36 -20.17
CA PHE A 174 -12.72 -30.71 -20.30
C PHE A 174 -12.25 -30.09 -18.98
N ASN A 175 -13.13 -29.38 -18.28
CA ASN A 175 -12.85 -28.79 -16.97
C ASN A 175 -12.49 -29.88 -15.95
N MET A 176 -13.25 -30.96 -15.90
CA MET A 176 -13.03 -32.00 -14.89
C MET A 176 -11.83 -32.90 -15.17
N PHE A 177 -11.55 -33.23 -16.43
CA PHE A 177 -10.51 -34.21 -16.77
C PHE A 177 -9.20 -33.55 -17.19
N VAL A 178 -9.25 -32.52 -18.05
CA VAL A 178 -8.05 -31.91 -18.63
C VAL A 178 -7.52 -30.83 -17.70
N ILE A 179 -8.35 -29.90 -17.24
CA ILE A 179 -7.89 -28.80 -16.38
C ILE A 179 -7.35 -29.37 -15.06
N ILE A 180 -8.07 -30.30 -14.40
CA ILE A 180 -7.57 -30.92 -13.16
C ILE A 180 -6.24 -31.66 -13.40
N ALA A 181 -6.07 -32.37 -14.52
CA ALA A 181 -4.81 -33.03 -14.84
C ALA A 181 -3.65 -32.03 -15.03
N ILE A 182 -3.90 -30.90 -15.70
CA ILE A 182 -2.92 -29.81 -15.84
C ILE A 182 -2.58 -29.21 -14.47
N CYS A 183 -3.58 -28.96 -13.62
CA CYS A 183 -3.35 -28.43 -12.28
C CYS A 183 -2.53 -29.39 -11.41
N VAL A 184 -2.66 -30.70 -11.57
CA VAL A 184 -1.81 -31.69 -10.90
C VAL A 184 -0.38 -31.64 -11.46
N TYR A 185 -0.24 -31.61 -12.79
CA TYR A 185 1.07 -31.61 -13.46
C TYR A 185 1.93 -30.38 -13.17
N VAL A 186 1.31 -29.23 -12.90
CA VAL A 186 2.01 -27.94 -12.72
C VAL A 186 2.43 -27.69 -11.26
N VAL A 187 1.99 -28.51 -10.30
CA VAL A 187 2.48 -28.40 -8.92
C VAL A 187 3.98 -28.74 -8.89
N PRO A 188 4.85 -27.88 -8.35
CA PRO A 188 6.28 -28.16 -8.26
C PRO A 188 6.59 -29.44 -7.47
N ASP A 189 7.64 -30.14 -7.90
CA ASP A 189 8.08 -31.39 -7.27
C ASP A 189 8.37 -31.18 -5.77
N GLY A 190 7.66 -31.93 -4.91
CA GLY A 190 7.82 -31.87 -3.45
C GLY A 190 6.83 -30.97 -2.72
N GLU A 191 6.00 -30.19 -3.43
CA GLU A 191 4.93 -29.40 -2.83
C GLU A 191 3.59 -30.13 -2.83
N ILE A 192 2.79 -29.92 -1.77
CA ILE A 192 1.43 -30.47 -1.66
C ILE A 192 0.45 -29.33 -1.39
N ARG A 193 -0.55 -29.19 -2.25
CA ARG A 193 -1.63 -28.20 -2.15
C ARG A 193 -2.88 -28.85 -1.59
N LYS A 194 -3.27 -28.50 -0.37
CA LYS A 194 -4.47 -29.04 0.29
C LYS A 194 -5.69 -28.13 0.10
N ILE A 195 -6.89 -28.71 0.15
CA ILE A 195 -8.15 -27.94 0.16
C ILE A 195 -8.47 -27.51 1.59
N LYS A 196 -8.61 -26.21 1.84
CA LYS A 196 -8.96 -25.59 3.11
C LYS A 196 -10.44 -25.81 3.44
N HIS A 197 -11.36 -25.56 2.48
CA HIS A 197 -12.81 -25.60 2.71
C HIS A 197 -13.44 -26.94 2.27
N LEU A 198 -13.02 -28.04 2.90
CA LEU A 198 -13.48 -29.40 2.55
C LEU A 198 -15.01 -29.56 2.47
N ARG A 199 -15.77 -28.92 3.37
CA ARG A 199 -17.24 -29.06 3.41
C ARG A 199 -17.92 -28.45 2.19
N VAL A 200 -17.52 -27.24 1.83
CA VAL A 200 -18.05 -26.53 0.65
C VAL A 200 -17.68 -27.30 -0.61
N PHE A 201 -16.46 -27.83 -0.67
CA PHE A 201 -16.02 -28.71 -1.74
C PHE A 201 -16.89 -29.97 -1.89
N PHE A 202 -17.20 -30.68 -0.80
CA PHE A 202 -18.07 -31.87 -0.89
C PHE A 202 -19.48 -31.54 -1.39
N VAL A 203 -20.06 -30.43 -0.92
CA VAL A 203 -21.40 -29.99 -1.36
C VAL A 203 -21.37 -29.64 -2.85
N THR A 204 -20.43 -28.80 -3.28
CA THR A 204 -20.32 -28.38 -4.69
C THR A 204 -19.99 -29.54 -5.63
N ALA A 205 -19.11 -30.45 -5.24
CA ALA A 205 -18.81 -31.67 -6.02
C ALA A 205 -20.02 -32.60 -6.13
N ALA A 206 -20.77 -32.80 -5.05
CA ALA A 206 -21.99 -33.63 -5.07
C ALA A 206 -23.06 -33.02 -5.98
N TRP A 207 -23.31 -31.71 -5.88
CA TRP A 207 -24.25 -31.00 -6.75
C TRP A 207 -23.79 -30.97 -8.21
N SER A 208 -22.49 -30.90 -8.48
CA SER A 208 -21.94 -31.00 -9.83
C SER A 208 -22.24 -32.36 -10.46
N ILE A 209 -22.03 -33.47 -9.77
CA ILE A 209 -22.36 -34.81 -10.30
C ILE A 209 -23.88 -34.99 -10.43
N PHE A 210 -24.62 -34.52 -9.43
CA PHE A 210 -26.09 -34.57 -9.43
C PHE A 210 -26.67 -33.83 -10.64
N ALA A 211 -26.11 -32.69 -11.04
CA ALA A 211 -26.58 -31.92 -12.18
C ALA A 211 -26.64 -32.75 -13.48
N TYR A 212 -25.56 -33.47 -13.81
CA TYR A 212 -25.50 -34.31 -15.02
C TYR A 212 -26.29 -35.61 -14.87
N THR A 213 -26.38 -36.15 -13.64
CA THR A 213 -27.26 -37.29 -13.35
C THR A 213 -28.74 -36.89 -13.54
N TRP A 214 -29.12 -35.70 -13.09
CA TRP A 214 -30.45 -35.12 -13.28
C TRP A 214 -30.74 -34.87 -14.76
N LEU A 215 -29.77 -34.32 -15.51
CA LEU A 215 -29.87 -34.15 -16.97
C LEU A 215 -30.12 -35.50 -17.69
N TYR A 216 -29.46 -36.57 -17.26
CA TYR A 216 -29.74 -37.91 -17.78
C TYR A 216 -31.16 -38.39 -17.44
N ILE A 217 -31.62 -38.15 -16.21
CA ILE A 217 -32.95 -38.54 -15.75
C ILE A 217 -34.04 -37.86 -16.60
N ILE A 218 -33.94 -36.54 -16.84
CA ILE A 218 -34.94 -35.82 -17.63
C ILE A 218 -34.95 -36.26 -19.10
N LEU A 219 -33.81 -36.63 -19.68
CA LEU A 219 -33.74 -37.05 -21.08
C LEU A 219 -34.17 -38.50 -21.34
N SER A 220 -33.92 -39.41 -20.40
CA SER A 220 -34.00 -40.86 -20.66
C SER A 220 -34.92 -41.64 -19.72
N VAL A 221 -35.30 -41.07 -18.56
CA VAL A 221 -36.01 -41.81 -17.48
C VAL A 221 -37.37 -41.20 -17.15
N SER A 222 -37.43 -39.89 -16.93
CA SER A 222 -38.65 -39.18 -16.50
C SER A 222 -39.65 -39.05 -17.66
N SER A 223 -39.24 -38.36 -18.71
CA SER A 223 -40.06 -37.97 -19.87
C SER A 223 -39.25 -38.17 -21.16
N PRO A 224 -39.08 -39.43 -21.62
CA PRO A 224 -38.16 -39.72 -22.73
C PRO A 224 -38.53 -38.94 -24.00
N GLY A 225 -37.62 -38.07 -24.45
CA GLY A 225 -37.77 -37.30 -25.69
C GLY A 225 -38.63 -36.03 -25.60
N ILE A 226 -39.15 -35.67 -24.42
CA ILE A 226 -39.97 -34.47 -24.21
C ILE A 226 -39.58 -33.84 -22.87
N VAL A 227 -39.25 -32.55 -22.83
CA VAL A 227 -38.97 -31.87 -21.55
C VAL A 227 -40.19 -31.07 -21.11
N GLU A 228 -40.74 -31.41 -19.95
CA GLU A 228 -41.89 -30.73 -19.39
C GLU A 228 -41.51 -29.41 -18.69
N VAL A 229 -42.47 -28.48 -18.58
CA VAL A 229 -42.25 -27.16 -17.97
C VAL A 229 -41.69 -27.27 -16.54
N TRP A 230 -42.18 -28.22 -15.75
CA TRP A 230 -41.69 -28.40 -14.38
C TRP A 230 -40.26 -28.95 -14.34
N GLU A 231 -39.85 -29.76 -15.31
CA GLU A 231 -38.49 -30.31 -15.40
C GLU A 231 -37.48 -29.21 -15.70
N GLY A 232 -37.82 -28.34 -16.66
CA GLY A 232 -37.04 -27.14 -16.97
C GLY A 232 -36.92 -26.22 -15.76
N LEU A 233 -38.07 -25.84 -15.16
CA LEU A 233 -38.09 -24.93 -14.01
C LEU A 233 -37.36 -25.51 -12.79
N LEU A 234 -37.52 -26.79 -12.50
CA LEU A 234 -36.85 -27.45 -11.38
C LEU A 234 -35.33 -27.47 -11.59
N THR A 235 -34.89 -27.73 -12.83
CA THR A 235 -33.47 -27.65 -13.21
C THR A 235 -32.91 -26.25 -12.93
N PHE A 236 -33.66 -25.20 -13.28
CA PHE A 236 -33.31 -23.82 -12.95
C PHE A 236 -33.28 -23.53 -11.44
N PHE A 237 -34.27 -24.03 -10.69
CA PHE A 237 -34.34 -23.85 -9.23
C PHE A 237 -33.28 -24.62 -8.44
N PHE A 238 -32.65 -25.65 -9.02
CA PHE A 238 -31.53 -26.33 -8.35
C PHE A 238 -30.31 -25.44 -8.16
N PHE A 239 -30.13 -24.39 -8.97
CA PHE A 239 -29.05 -23.42 -8.78
C PHE A 239 -29.15 -22.67 -7.43
N PRO A 240 -30.24 -21.93 -7.12
CA PRO A 240 -30.36 -21.25 -5.82
C PRO A 240 -30.38 -22.23 -4.65
N ILE A 241 -30.92 -23.45 -4.82
CA ILE A 241 -30.85 -24.50 -3.79
C ILE A 241 -29.40 -24.90 -3.51
N CYS A 242 -28.61 -25.16 -4.55
CA CYS A 242 -27.18 -25.48 -4.41
C CYS A 242 -26.42 -24.36 -3.67
N VAL A 243 -26.69 -23.09 -4.00
CA VAL A 243 -26.07 -21.93 -3.34
C VAL A 243 -26.43 -21.83 -1.87
N VAL A 244 -27.70 -22.04 -1.52
CA VAL A 244 -28.16 -22.05 -0.12
C VAL A 244 -27.48 -23.19 0.65
N PHE A 245 -27.37 -24.39 0.07
CA PHE A 245 -26.69 -25.51 0.69
C PHE A 245 -25.19 -25.24 0.89
N ALA A 246 -24.52 -24.62 -0.08
CA ALA A 246 -23.13 -24.20 0.05
C ALA A 246 -22.94 -23.15 1.15
N TRP A 247 -23.83 -22.14 1.22
CA TRP A 247 -23.84 -21.13 2.28
C TRP A 247 -24.07 -21.71 3.67
N ILE A 248 -25.00 -22.67 3.80
CA ILE A 248 -25.26 -23.39 5.06
C ILE A 248 -24.03 -24.20 5.49
N ALA A 249 -23.35 -24.86 4.54
CA ALA A 249 -22.15 -25.63 4.80
C ALA A 249 -20.97 -24.76 5.23
N ASP A 250 -20.88 -23.54 4.68
CA ASP A 250 -19.90 -22.52 5.07
C ASP A 250 -20.17 -22.01 6.50
N ARG A 251 -21.41 -21.59 6.79
CA ARG A 251 -21.86 -21.07 8.10
C ARG A 251 -21.97 -22.12 9.22
N ARG A 252 -21.65 -23.39 8.96
CA ARG A 252 -21.64 -24.49 9.95
C ARG A 252 -23.00 -24.78 10.62
N LEU A 253 -24.12 -24.40 10.02
CA LEU A 253 -25.43 -24.35 10.70
C LEU A 253 -26.06 -25.72 11.02
N LEU A 254 -25.80 -26.77 10.24
CA LEU A 254 -26.60 -28.01 10.31
C LEU A 254 -25.95 -29.24 10.99
N PHE A 255 -24.62 -29.30 11.14
CA PHE A 255 -23.97 -30.56 11.59
C PHE A 255 -23.03 -30.45 12.80
N TYR A 256 -22.62 -29.23 13.20
CA TYR A 256 -21.63 -29.07 14.28
C TYR A 256 -22.20 -28.98 15.69
N LYS A 257 -23.51 -28.88 15.86
CA LYS A 257 -24.11 -29.05 17.20
C LYS A 257 -23.94 -30.48 17.73
N TYR A 258 -23.62 -31.46 16.85
CA TYR A 258 -23.61 -32.88 17.18
C TYR A 258 -22.28 -33.64 16.99
N VAL A 259 -21.25 -33.09 16.32
CA VAL A 259 -20.08 -33.92 15.90
C VAL A 259 -18.74 -33.60 16.58
N TYR A 260 -18.54 -32.48 17.26
CA TYR A 260 -17.36 -32.33 18.14
C TYR A 260 -17.69 -31.57 19.43
N LYS A 261 -18.10 -32.32 20.46
CA LYS A 261 -18.05 -31.90 21.85
C LYS A 261 -17.10 -32.80 22.61
N LYS A 262 -15.80 -32.47 22.63
CA LYS A 262 -14.87 -33.02 23.62
C LYS A 262 -14.88 -32.08 24.83
N TYR A 263 -15.73 -32.39 25.80
CA TYR A 263 -15.70 -31.74 27.11
C TYR A 263 -14.44 -32.19 27.86
N ARG A 264 -13.54 -31.27 28.21
CA ARG A 264 -12.56 -31.50 29.28
C ARG A 264 -13.03 -30.78 30.52
N ALA A 265 -13.59 -31.53 31.47
CA ALA A 265 -13.99 -31.02 32.76
C ALA A 265 -12.75 -30.77 33.62
N GLY A 266 -12.41 -29.50 33.88
CA GLY A 266 -11.48 -29.11 34.93
C GLY A 266 -12.19 -29.17 36.29
N LYS A 267 -11.58 -29.85 37.27
CA LYS A 267 -12.06 -29.91 38.66
C LYS A 267 -11.73 -28.60 39.39
N GLN A 268 -12.46 -27.53 39.10
CA GLN A 268 -12.93 -26.50 40.04
C GLN A 268 -13.56 -25.33 39.26
N ARG A 269 -14.84 -25.06 39.55
CA ARG A 269 -15.73 -23.99 39.05
C ARG A 269 -15.83 -23.84 37.52
N GLY A 270 -17.00 -24.26 37.01
CA GLY A 270 -17.37 -24.22 35.61
C GLY A 270 -17.46 -22.82 35.00
N MET A 271 -16.44 -22.47 34.22
CA MET A 271 -16.52 -21.48 33.14
C MET A 271 -15.98 -22.14 31.87
N ILE A 272 -16.85 -22.29 30.87
CA ILE A 272 -16.48 -22.75 29.53
C ILE A 272 -16.30 -21.47 28.72
N ILE A 273 -15.06 -21.10 28.41
CA ILE A 273 -14.77 -20.01 27.47
C ILE A 273 -14.48 -20.65 26.11
N GLU A 274 -15.26 -20.21 25.12
CA GLU A 274 -15.11 -20.52 23.70
C GLU A 274 -14.24 -19.40 23.10
N HIS A 275 -13.01 -19.72 22.68
CA HIS A 275 -12.18 -18.79 21.89
C HIS A 275 -12.18 -19.27 20.44
N GLU A 276 -12.81 -18.49 19.57
CA GLU A 276 -12.58 -18.51 18.13
C GLU A 276 -11.46 -17.51 17.85
N GLY A 277 -10.28 -18.03 17.54
CA GLY A 277 -9.12 -17.28 17.09
C GLY A 277 -8.37 -18.16 16.10
N ASP A 278 -8.07 -17.61 14.93
CA ASP A 278 -7.11 -18.20 14.00
C ASP A 278 -5.81 -18.47 14.77
N ARG A 279 -5.27 -19.69 14.63
CA ARG A 279 -3.96 -20.01 15.17
C ARG A 279 -2.90 -19.58 14.16
N PRO A 280 -1.91 -18.74 14.54
CA PRO A 280 -0.69 -18.63 13.76
C PRO A 280 0.13 -19.92 13.90
N SER A 281 0.85 -20.23 12.83
CA SER A 281 1.71 -21.40 12.69
C SER A 281 2.91 -21.33 13.63
N SER A 282 3.12 -22.36 14.48
CA SER A 282 4.40 -22.58 15.15
C SER A 282 5.01 -23.91 14.71
N LYS A 283 6.19 -23.80 14.10
CA LYS A 283 7.14 -24.85 13.74
C LYS A 283 7.51 -25.78 14.92
N ALA A 284 8.01 -26.95 14.52
CA ALA A 284 8.91 -27.87 15.21
C ALA A 284 8.29 -29.12 15.86
N ASP A 285 8.64 -30.27 15.24
CA ASP A 285 8.58 -31.62 15.78
C ASP A 285 9.25 -31.72 17.15
N ILE A 286 8.56 -32.26 18.17
CA ILE A 286 9.17 -33.08 19.23
C ILE A 286 8.19 -34.19 19.64
N GLU A 287 8.66 -35.42 19.51
CA GLU A 287 8.12 -36.69 20.00
C GLU A 287 7.67 -36.68 21.48
N MET A 288 6.70 -37.55 21.79
CA MET A 288 6.25 -37.86 23.15
C MET A 288 7.38 -38.41 24.03
N ASP A 289 7.47 -37.97 25.29
CA ASP A 289 7.38 -38.87 26.45
C ASP A 289 7.08 -38.08 27.76
N GLY A 290 6.37 -38.72 28.68
CA GLY A 290 5.76 -38.07 29.84
C GLY A 290 6.60 -38.00 31.12
N LYS A 291 6.25 -37.07 32.02
CA LYS A 291 6.09 -37.33 33.47
C LYS A 291 5.63 -36.08 34.24
N VAL A 292 4.93 -36.40 35.32
CA VAL A 292 4.23 -35.58 36.30
C VAL A 292 5.18 -34.84 37.25
N ALA A 293 4.85 -33.60 37.65
CA ALA A 293 4.74 -33.12 39.05
C ALA A 293 5.27 -31.67 39.29
N ASN A 294 4.35 -30.81 39.80
CA ASN A 294 4.45 -29.87 40.95
C ASN A 294 5.69 -28.95 41.06
N SER A 295 5.62 -27.63 41.35
CA SER A 295 4.77 -26.91 42.32
C SER A 295 5.09 -25.40 42.31
N HIS A 296 4.22 -24.64 43.00
CA HIS A 296 4.40 -23.29 43.58
C HIS A 296 3.98 -22.06 42.76
N VAL A 297 2.72 -21.70 42.98
CA VAL A 297 2.21 -20.32 43.01
C VAL A 297 2.18 -19.89 44.47
N GLU A 298 2.80 -18.76 44.81
CA GLU A 298 2.08 -17.68 45.51
C GLU A 298 2.87 -16.36 45.53
N ASN A 299 2.09 -15.27 45.43
CA ASN A 299 2.38 -13.87 45.67
C ASN A 299 2.99 -13.04 44.53
N PHE A 300 2.09 -12.47 43.71
CA PHE A 300 1.89 -11.01 43.74
C PHE A 300 0.55 -10.66 43.08
N LEU A 301 -0.40 -10.19 43.89
CA LEU A 301 -1.61 -9.54 43.44
C LEU A 301 -1.37 -8.04 43.65
N ASP A 302 -1.15 -7.29 42.58
CA ASP A 302 -1.62 -5.92 42.55
C ASP A 302 -2.05 -5.57 41.12
N GLY A 303 -3.30 -5.17 41.00
CA GLY A 303 -3.92 -4.78 39.75
C GLY A 303 -3.65 -3.31 39.50
N THR A 304 -3.15 -3.00 38.31
CA THR A 304 -3.38 -1.68 37.72
C THR A 304 -3.79 -1.88 36.28
N LEU A 305 -5.01 -1.44 36.01
CA LEU A 305 -5.61 -1.16 34.71
C LEU A 305 -4.56 -0.72 33.67
N VAL A 306 -4.24 -1.59 32.73
CA VAL A 306 -3.77 -1.15 31.42
C VAL A 306 -4.99 -1.18 30.52
N LEU A 307 -5.42 0.02 30.14
CA LEU A 307 -6.45 0.29 29.15
C LEU A 307 -6.20 -0.58 27.91
N GLU A 308 -7.21 -1.34 27.51
CA GLU A 308 -7.31 -1.90 26.17
C GLU A 308 -7.26 -0.71 25.20
N VAL A 309 -6.07 -0.46 24.63
CA VAL A 309 -5.90 0.40 23.46
C VAL A 309 -6.66 -0.28 22.32
N ASP A 310 -7.40 0.53 21.57
CA ASP A 310 -8.30 0.13 20.47
C ASP A 310 -7.65 -0.97 19.59
N GLU A 311 -8.27 -2.16 19.46
CA GLU A 311 -7.76 -3.28 18.62
C GLU A 311 -7.47 -2.82 17.17
N LYS A 312 -8.13 -1.75 16.74
CA LYS A 312 -7.97 -1.15 15.41
C LYS A 312 -6.64 -0.41 15.23
N ASP A 313 -6.15 0.24 16.29
CA ASP A 313 -4.84 0.91 16.26
C ASP A 313 -3.71 -0.13 16.30
N GLN A 314 -3.98 -1.31 16.87
CA GLN A 314 -3.04 -2.44 16.92
C GLN A 314 -2.84 -3.10 15.55
N ASP A 315 -3.91 -3.34 14.80
CA ASP A 315 -3.85 -3.88 13.43
C ASP A 315 -3.11 -2.91 12.48
N ASP A 316 -3.40 -1.61 12.59
CA ASP A 316 -2.73 -0.58 11.77
C ASP A 316 -1.25 -0.44 12.14
N GLU A 317 -0.88 -0.50 13.44
CA GLU A 317 0.53 -0.55 13.88
C GLU A 317 1.27 -1.83 13.45
N GLU A 318 0.60 -2.98 13.47
CA GLU A 318 1.20 -4.24 13.06
C GLU A 318 1.46 -4.28 11.55
N ALA A 319 0.54 -3.74 10.75
CA ALA A 319 0.73 -3.52 9.32
C ALA A 319 1.88 -2.53 9.03
N ARG A 320 2.03 -1.46 9.83
CA ARG A 320 3.19 -0.55 9.73
C ARG A 320 4.50 -1.29 9.96
N ARG A 321 4.56 -2.12 11.01
CA ARG A 321 5.74 -2.92 11.37
C ARG A 321 6.09 -3.96 10.30
N GLU A 322 5.09 -4.59 9.69
CA GLU A 322 5.32 -5.56 8.61
C GLU A 322 5.86 -4.88 7.34
N MET A 323 5.29 -3.73 6.96
CA MET A 323 5.78 -2.94 5.82
C MET A 323 7.21 -2.44 6.03
N ALA A 324 7.53 -1.98 7.25
CA ALA A 324 8.89 -1.57 7.61
C ALA A 324 9.88 -2.74 7.54
N ARG A 325 9.49 -3.94 7.98
CA ARG A 325 10.31 -5.15 7.87
C ARG A 325 10.59 -5.51 6.41
N ILE A 326 9.58 -5.44 5.54
CA ILE A 326 9.72 -5.72 4.10
C ILE A 326 10.66 -4.70 3.44
N LEU A 327 10.46 -3.41 3.70
CA LEU A 327 11.35 -2.35 3.20
C LEU A 327 12.80 -2.53 3.67
N LYS A 328 13.00 -2.96 4.92
CA LYS A 328 14.34 -3.29 5.48
C LYS A 328 14.98 -4.47 4.75
N GLU A 329 14.23 -5.55 4.55
CA GLU A 329 14.73 -6.72 3.81
C GLU A 329 15.09 -6.36 2.36
N LEU A 330 14.29 -5.52 1.70
CA LEU A 330 14.54 -5.07 0.33
C LEU A 330 15.75 -4.14 0.25
N LYS A 331 15.94 -3.22 1.20
CA LYS A 331 17.12 -2.32 1.26
C LYS A 331 18.41 -3.12 1.52
N GLN A 332 18.35 -4.17 2.35
CA GLN A 332 19.50 -5.07 2.58
C GLN A 332 19.84 -5.90 1.34
N LYS A 333 18.83 -6.38 0.61
CA LYS A 333 19.02 -7.15 -0.63
C LYS A 333 19.45 -6.29 -1.81
N HIS A 334 19.08 -5.02 -1.81
CA HIS A 334 19.33 -4.08 -2.90
C HIS A 334 19.82 -2.72 -2.39
N PRO A 335 21.07 -2.63 -1.88
CA PRO A 335 21.63 -1.37 -1.41
C PRO A 335 21.85 -0.35 -2.53
N ASP A 336 21.92 -0.80 -3.78
CA ASP A 336 22.21 0.02 -4.96
C ASP A 336 20.94 0.60 -5.62
N LYS A 337 19.74 0.23 -5.14
CA LYS A 337 18.46 0.68 -5.70
C LYS A 337 17.97 1.94 -5.01
N GLU A 338 17.42 2.85 -5.80
CA GLU A 338 16.79 4.07 -5.30
C GLU A 338 15.57 3.74 -4.42
N ILE A 339 15.27 4.65 -3.48
CA ILE A 339 14.15 4.51 -2.53
C ILE A 339 12.82 4.30 -3.28
N GLU A 340 12.66 4.89 -4.47
CA GLU A 340 11.48 4.72 -5.32
C GLU A 340 11.28 3.27 -5.79
N GLN A 341 12.35 2.63 -6.27
CA GLN A 341 12.31 1.24 -6.73
C GLN A 341 12.08 0.28 -5.56
N LEU A 342 12.63 0.59 -4.38
CA LEU A 342 12.40 -0.15 -3.15
C LEU A 342 10.92 -0.07 -2.70
N ILE A 343 10.29 1.09 -2.85
CA ILE A 343 8.86 1.28 -2.57
C ILE A 343 8.00 0.47 -3.54
N GLU A 344 8.35 0.44 -4.83
CA GLU A 344 7.66 -0.37 -5.83
C GLU A 344 7.74 -1.87 -5.49
N LEU A 345 8.94 -2.36 -5.17
CA LEU A 345 9.18 -3.74 -4.76
C LEU A 345 8.42 -4.10 -3.48
N ALA A 346 8.37 -3.19 -2.49
CA ALA A 346 7.65 -3.39 -1.24
C ALA A 346 6.14 -3.49 -1.47
N ASN A 347 5.58 -2.57 -2.27
CA ASN A 347 4.16 -2.62 -2.65
C ASN A 347 3.82 -3.89 -3.41
N TYR A 348 4.67 -4.30 -4.36
CA TYR A 348 4.49 -5.54 -5.09
C TYR A 348 4.51 -6.74 -4.14
N GLN A 349 5.44 -6.79 -3.19
CA GLN A 349 5.58 -7.90 -2.24
C GLN A 349 4.35 -8.01 -1.32
N VAL A 350 3.87 -6.89 -0.78
CA VAL A 350 2.63 -6.84 0.03
C VAL A 350 1.42 -7.30 -0.77
N LEU A 351 1.24 -6.78 -2.00
CA LEU A 351 0.14 -7.17 -2.87
C LEU A 351 0.22 -8.64 -3.30
N SER A 352 1.44 -9.19 -3.44
CA SER A 352 1.66 -10.58 -3.83
C SER A 352 1.29 -11.57 -2.72
N GLN A 353 1.48 -11.18 -1.45
CA GLN A 353 1.22 -12.00 -0.27
C GLN A 353 -0.26 -12.01 0.14
N GLN A 354 -1.04 -11.02 -0.29
CA GLN A 354 -2.48 -11.00 -0.04
C GLN A 354 -3.20 -12.18 -0.71
N GLN A 355 -4.27 -12.68 -0.07
CA GLN A 355 -5.14 -13.70 -0.67
C GLN A 355 -5.83 -13.12 -1.90
N LYS A 356 -5.57 -13.73 -3.06
CA LYS A 356 -6.12 -13.31 -4.35
C LYS A 356 -7.45 -13.99 -4.60
N SER A 357 -8.35 -13.27 -5.25
CA SER A 357 -9.64 -13.82 -5.64
C SER A 357 -9.53 -14.70 -6.88
N ARG A 358 -10.54 -15.55 -7.08
CA ARG A 358 -10.68 -16.35 -8.31
C ARG A 358 -10.70 -15.48 -9.57
N ALA A 359 -11.35 -14.32 -9.52
CA ALA A 359 -11.42 -13.42 -10.66
C ALA A 359 -10.04 -12.87 -11.01
N PHE A 360 -9.23 -12.52 -10.01
CA PHE A 360 -7.86 -12.06 -10.21
C PHE A 360 -7.03 -13.03 -11.07
N TYR A 361 -7.01 -14.32 -10.75
CA TYR A 361 -6.22 -15.31 -11.49
C TYR A 361 -6.65 -15.46 -12.95
N ARG A 362 -7.95 -15.34 -13.22
CA ARG A 362 -8.48 -15.40 -14.59
C ARG A 362 -8.14 -14.17 -15.41
N ILE A 363 -8.22 -13.01 -14.77
CA ILE A 363 -7.87 -11.72 -15.37
C ILE A 363 -6.37 -11.69 -15.68
N GLN A 364 -5.53 -12.11 -14.72
CA GLN A 364 -4.09 -12.24 -14.88
C GLN A 364 -3.73 -13.18 -16.04
N ALA A 365 -4.32 -14.38 -16.09
CA ALA A 365 -4.08 -15.35 -17.16
C ALA A 365 -4.44 -14.79 -18.55
N THR A 366 -5.58 -14.09 -18.65
CA THR A 366 -6.02 -13.50 -19.91
C THR A 366 -5.14 -12.34 -20.36
N ARG A 367 -4.67 -11.52 -19.41
CA ARG A 367 -3.75 -10.41 -19.71
C ARG A 367 -2.37 -10.91 -20.15
N LEU A 368 -1.85 -11.96 -19.52
CA LEU A 368 -0.60 -12.60 -19.95
C LEU A 368 -0.73 -13.18 -21.37
N MET A 369 -1.81 -13.92 -21.67
CA MET A 369 -2.05 -14.48 -23.02
C MET A 369 -2.18 -13.41 -24.12
N THR A 370 -2.60 -12.20 -23.76
CA THR A 370 -2.89 -11.12 -24.72
C THR A 370 -1.77 -10.07 -24.77
N GLY A 371 -0.65 -10.27 -24.09
CA GLY A 371 0.49 -9.33 -24.07
C GLY A 371 0.20 -8.02 -23.31
N ALA A 372 -0.67 -8.08 -22.28
CA ALA A 372 -1.00 -6.96 -21.40
C ALA A 372 -0.24 -6.98 -20.05
N GLY A 373 0.65 -7.95 -19.84
CA GLY A 373 1.56 -8.03 -18.69
C GLY A 373 0.91 -8.42 -17.35
N ASN A 374 1.72 -8.40 -16.28
CA ASN A 374 1.29 -8.71 -14.92
C ASN A 374 0.58 -7.52 -14.25
N ILE A 375 -0.63 -7.73 -13.73
CA ILE A 375 -1.48 -6.70 -13.11
C ILE A 375 -0.82 -6.09 -11.87
N LEU A 376 -0.22 -6.93 -11.02
CA LEU A 376 0.35 -6.51 -9.73
C LEU A 376 1.60 -5.64 -9.94
N LYS A 377 2.51 -6.09 -10.82
CA LYS A 377 3.72 -5.33 -11.18
C LYS A 377 3.35 -3.97 -11.76
N ARG A 378 2.38 -3.94 -12.68
CA ARG A 378 1.92 -2.71 -13.30
C ARG A 378 1.26 -1.75 -12.33
N HIS A 379 0.40 -2.23 -11.43
CA HIS A 379 -0.23 -1.36 -10.43
C HIS A 379 0.80 -0.78 -9.45
N ALA A 380 1.80 -1.59 -9.04
CA ALA A 380 2.91 -1.11 -8.22
C ALA A 380 3.69 0.02 -8.94
N ALA A 381 4.01 -0.16 -10.23
CA ALA A 381 4.66 0.86 -11.05
C ALA A 381 3.81 2.12 -11.24
N ASP A 382 2.50 1.98 -11.53
CA ASP A 382 1.59 3.11 -11.70
C ASP A 382 1.39 3.89 -10.39
N GLN A 383 1.38 3.21 -9.24
CA GLN A 383 1.29 3.84 -7.92
C GLN A 383 2.59 4.57 -7.55
N ALA A 384 3.74 3.99 -7.87
CA ALA A 384 5.04 4.66 -7.73
C ALA A 384 5.06 5.95 -8.58
N ARG A 385 4.72 5.87 -9.88
CA ARG A 385 4.64 7.06 -10.76
C ARG A 385 3.69 8.15 -10.25
N LYS A 386 2.53 7.77 -9.71
CA LYS A 386 1.58 8.73 -9.10
C LYS A 386 2.15 9.39 -7.85
N ALA A 387 2.87 8.64 -7.01
CA ALA A 387 3.54 9.19 -5.83
C ALA A 387 4.64 10.20 -6.20
N VAL A 388 5.40 9.95 -7.27
CA VAL A 388 6.43 10.88 -7.79
C VAL A 388 5.81 12.18 -8.32
N SER A 389 4.70 12.10 -9.05
CA SER A 389 4.04 13.31 -9.61
C SER A 389 3.53 14.30 -8.54
N MET A 390 3.32 13.83 -7.30
CA MET A 390 2.95 14.71 -6.18
C MET A 390 4.17 15.36 -5.49
N HIS A 391 5.38 14.84 -5.71
CA HIS A 391 6.61 15.38 -5.13
C HIS A 391 7.18 16.54 -5.96
N GLU A 392 7.03 16.51 -7.29
CA GLU A 392 7.41 17.63 -8.17
C GLU A 392 6.55 18.89 -7.97
N VAL A 393 5.32 18.76 -7.48
CA VAL A 393 4.40 19.90 -7.33
C VAL A 393 4.69 20.75 -6.07
N ASN A 394 5.51 20.27 -5.13
CA ASN A 394 5.74 20.96 -3.86
C ASN A 394 7.06 21.73 -3.77
N SER A 395 7.95 21.63 -4.77
CA SER A 395 9.27 22.30 -4.76
C SER A 395 9.39 23.49 -5.72
N GLU A 396 8.40 23.74 -6.59
CA GLU A 396 8.46 24.83 -7.60
C GLU A 396 7.39 25.94 -7.44
N VAL A 397 6.76 26.08 -6.27
CA VAL A 397 5.76 27.14 -6.04
C VAL A 397 6.19 28.10 -4.94
N ALA A 398 7.26 28.85 -5.19
CA ALA A 398 7.63 30.01 -4.36
C ALA A 398 8.25 31.19 -5.12
N GLU A 399 8.12 31.26 -6.46
CA GLU A 399 8.84 32.28 -7.25
C GLU A 399 8.00 33.37 -7.93
N ASN A 400 6.68 33.49 -7.69
CA ASN A 400 5.91 34.58 -8.30
C ASN A 400 4.94 35.25 -7.33
N ASP A 401 5.49 35.85 -6.26
CA ASP A 401 4.73 36.82 -5.44
C ASP A 401 4.88 38.23 -6.08
N PRO A 402 3.79 38.87 -6.56
CA PRO A 402 3.86 40.10 -7.37
C PRO A 402 4.23 41.37 -6.58
N ILE A 403 4.55 41.26 -5.29
CA ILE A 403 4.78 42.38 -4.37
C ILE A 403 6.20 42.30 -3.79
N SER A 404 6.95 43.41 -3.82
CA SER A 404 8.26 43.48 -3.16
C SER A 404 8.12 43.65 -1.64
N LYS A 405 8.61 42.68 -0.86
CA LYS A 405 8.63 42.71 0.60
C LYS A 405 10.01 43.14 1.12
N LEU A 406 10.07 44.09 2.05
CA LEU A 406 11.31 44.54 2.71
C LEU A 406 11.27 44.25 4.21
N TYR A 407 12.28 43.56 4.72
CA TYR A 407 12.36 43.15 6.13
C TYR A 407 13.82 42.94 6.56
N PHE A 408 14.08 42.82 7.86
CA PHE A 408 15.42 42.50 8.36
C PHE A 408 15.77 41.03 8.10
N GLU A 409 17.04 40.74 7.83
CA GLU A 409 17.54 39.37 7.65
C GLU A 409 17.40 38.55 8.94
N GLN A 410 17.69 39.18 10.09
CA GLN A 410 17.54 38.58 11.42
C GLN A 410 16.63 39.47 12.28
N GLY A 411 15.82 38.85 13.14
CA GLY A 411 14.96 39.58 14.09
C GLY A 411 15.70 40.06 15.34
N THR A 412 16.85 39.45 15.64
CA THR A 412 17.66 39.72 16.83
C THR A 412 19.12 39.82 16.39
N TYR A 413 19.80 40.87 16.84
CA TYR A 413 21.23 41.10 16.65
C TYR A 413 21.91 41.20 18.02
N GLN A 414 23.18 40.79 18.08
CA GLN A 414 23.96 40.73 19.31
C GLN A 414 25.31 41.36 19.07
N CYS A 415 25.74 42.25 19.96
CA CYS A 415 27.05 42.87 19.90
C CYS A 415 27.63 43.08 21.30
N LEU A 416 28.95 43.09 21.39
CA LEU A 416 29.68 43.52 22.59
C LEU A 416 29.75 45.05 22.61
N GLU A 417 29.78 45.63 23.79
CA GLU A 417 29.93 47.08 24.00
C GLU A 417 31.15 47.65 23.25
N ASN A 418 32.29 46.95 23.34
CA ASN A 418 33.54 47.30 22.68
C ASN A 418 33.56 47.15 21.13
N CYS A 419 32.45 46.75 20.49
CA CYS A 419 32.43 46.51 19.04
C CYS A 419 32.48 47.80 18.20
N GLY A 420 32.19 48.94 18.82
CA GLY A 420 32.17 50.28 18.21
C GLY A 420 31.02 50.53 17.23
N THR A 421 30.70 49.59 16.34
CA THR A 421 29.51 49.69 15.47
C THR A 421 28.90 48.32 15.18
N VAL A 422 27.59 48.21 15.26
CA VAL A 422 26.82 47.01 14.86
C VAL A 422 26.23 47.19 13.46
N ALA A 423 26.29 46.13 12.65
CA ALA A 423 25.79 46.09 11.27
C ALA A 423 24.48 45.29 11.16
N LEU A 424 23.41 45.92 10.68
CA LEU A 424 22.11 45.26 10.45
C LEU A 424 21.80 45.17 8.96
N THR A 425 21.36 44.01 8.49
CA THR A 425 21.07 43.75 7.06
C THR A 425 19.57 43.80 6.78
N ILE A 426 19.18 44.59 5.79
CA ILE A 426 17.80 44.68 5.27
C ILE A 426 17.75 44.00 3.91
N ILE A 427 16.77 43.11 3.74
CA ILE A 427 16.57 42.33 2.52
C ILE A 427 15.28 42.69 1.80
N ARG A 428 15.34 42.68 0.47
CA ARG A 428 14.23 42.87 -0.45
C ARG A 428 13.95 41.56 -1.18
N ARG A 429 12.75 40.99 -1.02
CA ARG A 429 12.34 39.72 -1.63
C ARG A 429 11.02 39.87 -2.39
N GLY A 430 10.93 39.30 -3.60
CA GLY A 430 9.73 39.34 -4.45
C GLY A 430 9.51 40.66 -5.20
N GLY A 431 8.49 40.70 -6.05
CA GLY A 431 8.13 41.85 -6.90
C GLY A 431 9.16 42.18 -8.00
N ASP A 432 8.95 43.30 -8.68
CA ASP A 432 9.76 43.71 -9.84
C ASP A 432 11.05 44.46 -9.43
N LEU A 433 12.21 43.85 -9.66
CA LEU A 433 13.54 44.39 -9.33
C LEU A 433 13.98 45.58 -10.19
N THR A 434 13.20 45.99 -11.20
CA THR A 434 13.52 47.15 -12.05
C THR A 434 13.29 48.50 -11.36
N ASN A 435 12.44 48.54 -10.33
CA ASN A 435 12.10 49.77 -9.62
C ASN A 435 13.04 50.06 -8.45
N THR A 436 13.30 51.36 -8.21
CA THR A 436 14.06 51.81 -7.02
C THR A 436 13.11 51.91 -5.83
N VAL A 437 13.46 51.25 -4.73
CA VAL A 437 12.67 51.23 -3.49
C VAL A 437 13.46 51.91 -2.38
N TYR A 438 12.76 52.72 -1.57
CA TYR A 438 13.33 53.35 -0.39
C TYR A 438 12.58 52.86 0.84
N VAL A 439 13.33 52.64 1.92
CA VAL A 439 12.78 52.32 3.25
C VAL A 439 13.50 53.19 4.27
N ASP A 440 12.73 53.78 5.18
CA ASP A 440 13.28 54.59 6.26
C ASP A 440 13.51 53.69 7.48
N PHE A 441 14.60 53.92 8.20
CA PHE A 441 14.87 53.23 9.46
C PHE A 441 15.15 54.24 10.57
N ARG A 442 14.80 53.87 11.80
CA ARG A 442 15.08 54.64 13.01
C ARG A 442 15.40 53.72 14.18
N THR A 443 16.31 54.13 15.05
CA THR A 443 16.54 53.48 16.35
C THR A 443 15.54 54.00 17.39
N GLU A 444 15.13 53.14 18.31
CA GLU A 444 14.21 53.42 19.42
C GLU A 444 14.79 52.80 20.70
N ASP A 445 14.83 53.60 21.77
CA ASP A 445 15.37 53.18 23.06
C ASP A 445 14.55 52.03 23.65
N GLY A 446 15.25 51.02 24.18
CA GLY A 446 14.66 49.93 24.94
C GLY A 446 15.04 50.06 26.41
N THR A 447 15.86 49.13 26.91
CA THR A 447 16.61 49.34 28.16
C THR A 447 17.89 50.13 27.92
N ALA A 448 18.49 49.99 26.73
CA ALA A 448 19.60 50.83 26.27
C ALA A 448 19.10 52.20 25.80
N ASN A 449 19.78 53.25 26.22
CA ASN A 449 19.49 54.65 25.95
C ASN A 449 20.44 55.26 24.91
N ALA A 450 19.86 55.98 23.94
CA ALA A 450 20.67 56.69 22.96
C ALA A 450 21.50 57.82 23.61
N GLY A 451 22.82 57.75 23.46
CA GLY A 451 23.80 58.70 23.97
C GLY A 451 24.54 58.27 25.24
N SER A 452 24.08 57.21 25.92
CA SER A 452 24.87 56.46 26.92
C SER A 452 25.43 55.19 26.29
N ASP A 453 24.57 54.36 25.68
CA ASP A 453 24.93 52.96 25.36
C ASP A 453 25.04 52.75 23.84
N TYR A 454 24.33 53.57 23.05
CA TYR A 454 24.42 53.56 21.59
C TYR A 454 24.15 54.94 20.97
N GLU A 455 24.54 55.14 19.70
CA GLU A 455 24.30 56.38 18.97
C GLU A 455 22.94 56.38 18.26
N PHE A 456 22.12 57.42 18.50
CA PHE A 456 20.85 57.60 17.79
C PHE A 456 21.05 57.68 16.27
N THR A 457 20.45 56.74 15.54
CA THR A 457 20.63 56.61 14.09
C THR A 457 19.28 56.57 13.36
N GLU A 458 19.05 57.53 12.46
CA GLU A 458 17.91 57.53 11.53
C GLU A 458 18.37 57.78 10.09
N GLY A 459 17.69 57.18 9.12
CA GLY A 459 18.06 57.38 7.71
C GLY A 459 17.13 56.68 6.72
N THR A 460 17.40 56.90 5.43
CA THR A 460 16.73 56.20 4.32
C THR A 460 17.70 55.26 3.64
N VAL A 461 17.33 53.99 3.52
CA VAL A 461 18.03 52.99 2.70
C VAL A 461 17.44 52.98 1.30
N VAL A 462 18.31 53.08 0.29
CA VAL A 462 17.94 53.09 -1.13
C VAL A 462 18.36 51.80 -1.80
N PHE A 463 17.40 51.02 -2.29
CA PHE A 463 17.61 49.84 -3.14
C PHE A 463 17.53 50.25 -4.60
N LYS A 464 18.67 50.29 -5.29
CA LYS A 464 18.73 50.53 -6.74
C LYS A 464 18.21 49.31 -7.52
N PRO A 465 17.91 49.45 -8.83
CA PRO A 465 17.47 48.32 -9.63
C PRO A 465 18.48 47.17 -9.59
N GLY A 466 18.00 45.96 -9.28
CA GLY A 466 18.83 44.76 -9.12
C GLY A 466 19.51 44.56 -7.74
N GLU A 467 19.38 45.49 -6.80
CA GLU A 467 19.90 45.31 -5.43
C GLU A 467 18.86 44.63 -4.52
N THR A 468 19.27 43.54 -3.86
CA THR A 468 18.40 42.74 -2.97
C THR A 468 18.75 42.84 -1.49
N GLN A 469 19.91 43.39 -1.13
CA GLN A 469 20.38 43.53 0.26
C GLN A 469 21.12 44.85 0.50
N LYS A 470 20.94 45.45 1.68
CA LYS A 470 21.66 46.65 2.16
C LYS A 470 21.94 46.55 3.65
N GLU A 471 23.08 47.09 4.07
CA GLU A 471 23.54 47.11 5.45
C GLU A 471 23.41 48.52 6.04
N ILE A 472 22.92 48.64 7.27
CA ILE A 472 22.92 49.85 8.09
C ILE A 472 23.88 49.66 9.27
N ARG A 473 24.51 50.74 9.74
CA ARG A 473 25.45 50.69 10.87
C ARG A 473 24.99 51.62 11.98
N VAL A 474 24.95 51.12 13.20
CA VAL A 474 24.61 51.88 14.42
C VAL A 474 25.86 51.89 15.31
N GLY A 475 26.25 53.05 15.82
CA GLY A 475 27.38 53.18 16.74
C GLY A 475 27.03 52.64 18.12
N ILE A 476 27.92 51.85 18.72
CA ILE A 476 27.81 51.37 20.11
C ILE A 476 28.86 52.14 20.92
N ILE A 477 28.46 52.64 22.08
CA ILE A 477 29.31 53.41 22.99
C ILE A 477 29.89 52.43 24.00
N ASP A 478 31.18 52.60 24.33
CA ASP A 478 31.99 51.70 25.15
C ASP A 478 32.47 52.45 26.41
N ASP A 479 32.14 51.94 27.59
CA ASP A 479 32.62 52.43 28.88
C ASP A 479 33.25 51.32 29.77
N ASP A 480 33.58 51.64 31.03
CA ASP A 480 34.30 50.74 31.95
C ASP A 480 33.43 50.42 33.20
N ILE A 481 32.11 50.54 33.09
CA ILE A 481 31.14 50.35 34.15
C ILE A 481 30.33 49.11 33.84
N PHE A 482 30.37 48.12 34.75
CA PHE A 482 29.51 46.94 34.63
C PHE A 482 28.02 47.32 34.60
N GLU A 483 27.34 46.88 33.54
CA GLU A 483 25.92 47.11 33.25
C GLU A 483 25.21 45.77 32.98
N GLU A 484 23.87 45.75 33.08
CA GLU A 484 23.09 44.56 32.73
C GLU A 484 22.91 44.47 31.21
N ASP A 485 22.62 43.28 30.65
CA ASP A 485 22.40 43.15 29.20
C ASP A 485 21.26 44.07 28.73
N GLU A 486 21.61 45.07 27.93
CA GLU A 486 20.66 46.08 27.48
C GLU A 486 20.20 45.86 26.04
N ASN A 487 19.03 46.37 25.68
CA ASN A 487 18.51 46.26 24.33
C ASN A 487 17.92 47.56 23.81
N PHE A 488 18.05 47.77 22.50
CA PHE A 488 17.36 48.81 21.75
C PHE A 488 16.75 48.22 20.48
N LEU A 489 15.78 48.92 19.89
CA LEU A 489 15.04 48.45 18.72
C LEU A 489 15.36 49.29 17.48
N VAL A 490 15.37 48.66 16.32
CA VAL A 490 15.51 49.34 15.03
C VAL A 490 14.28 49.07 14.18
N HIS A 491 13.55 50.12 13.82
CA HIS A 491 12.29 50.03 13.10
C HIS A 491 12.44 50.40 11.63
N LEU A 492 11.86 49.60 10.73
CA LEU A 492 11.65 49.94 9.33
C LEU A 492 10.27 50.57 9.12
N SER A 493 10.23 51.68 8.41
CA SER A 493 9.01 52.45 8.15
C SER A 493 9.04 53.11 6.77
N ASN A 494 7.88 53.64 6.35
CA ASN A 494 7.75 54.52 5.19
C ASN A 494 8.37 53.98 3.87
N VAL A 495 7.97 52.77 3.47
CA VAL A 495 8.39 52.18 2.19
C VAL A 495 7.79 52.96 1.03
N ARG A 496 8.64 53.43 0.11
CA ARG A 496 8.25 54.20 -1.08
C ARG A 496 8.93 53.65 -2.33
N VAL A 497 8.22 53.65 -3.46
CA VAL A 497 8.74 53.20 -4.77
C VAL A 497 8.78 54.39 -5.71
N SER A 498 9.93 54.63 -6.36
CA SER A 498 10.02 55.65 -7.41
C SER A 498 9.70 55.01 -8.77
N THR A 499 8.62 55.45 -9.40
CA THR A 499 8.29 55.11 -10.79
C THR A 499 8.61 56.32 -11.66
N GLU A 500 9.66 56.25 -12.47
CA GLU A 500 9.93 57.28 -13.46
C GLU A 500 9.15 56.98 -14.76
N ALA A 501 8.29 57.93 -15.16
CA ALA A 501 7.56 58.06 -16.43
C ALA A 501 6.18 57.36 -16.61
N SER A 502 5.10 58.10 -16.36
CA SER A 502 4.34 58.74 -17.46
C SER A 502 3.47 59.89 -16.92
N ASP A 503 3.68 61.06 -17.51
CA ASP A 503 2.96 62.31 -17.27
C ASP A 503 1.63 62.24 -18.05
N GLU A 504 0.51 62.00 -17.35
CA GLU A 504 -0.84 62.50 -17.71
C GLU A 504 -1.88 62.08 -16.64
N GLY A 505 -2.61 63.07 -16.11
CA GLY A 505 -4.00 62.88 -15.65
C GLY A 505 -4.21 62.50 -14.17
N ILE A 506 -4.69 63.48 -13.41
CA ILE A 506 -5.27 63.37 -12.07
C ILE A 506 -6.34 62.28 -12.01
N LEU A 507 -6.07 61.13 -11.38
CA LEU A 507 -7.06 60.27 -10.71
C LEU A 507 -6.40 59.42 -9.60
N GLU A 508 -6.93 59.58 -8.38
CA GLU A 508 -6.88 58.69 -7.21
C GLU A 508 -5.53 58.37 -6.52
N ALA A 509 -5.32 59.09 -5.42
CA ALA A 509 -4.38 58.80 -4.32
C ALA A 509 -4.73 57.53 -3.51
N SER A 510 -5.19 56.44 -4.16
CA SER A 510 -5.58 55.19 -3.49
C SER A 510 -4.93 53.92 -4.05
N ARG A 511 -3.93 54.04 -4.96
CA ARG A 511 -3.25 52.87 -5.58
C ARG A 511 -1.73 52.79 -5.36
N VAL A 512 -1.16 53.54 -4.42
CA VAL A 512 0.29 53.49 -4.13
C VAL A 512 0.67 52.34 -3.16
N SER A 513 -0.31 51.63 -2.59
CA SER A 513 -0.08 50.62 -1.54
C SER A 513 0.25 49.19 -2.02
N THR A 514 0.36 48.92 -3.34
CA THR A 514 0.40 47.52 -3.83
C THR A 514 1.66 47.11 -4.59
N LEU A 515 2.72 47.92 -4.63
CA LEU A 515 3.98 47.56 -5.31
C LEU A 515 5.08 47.09 -4.33
N ALA A 516 5.14 47.66 -3.13
CA ALA A 516 6.07 47.23 -2.08
C ALA A 516 5.43 47.37 -0.70
N CYS A 517 5.73 46.44 0.22
CA CYS A 517 5.27 46.48 1.61
C CYS A 517 6.35 46.01 2.58
N LEU A 518 6.19 46.34 3.86
CA LEU A 518 7.04 45.84 4.94
C LEU A 518 6.74 44.34 5.16
N GLY A 519 7.78 43.52 5.14
CA GLY A 519 7.72 42.13 5.57
C GLY A 519 7.92 42.01 7.08
N SER A 520 7.88 40.78 7.59
CA SER A 520 8.20 40.47 8.98
C SER A 520 9.54 39.74 9.03
N PRO A 521 10.48 40.11 9.90
CA PRO A 521 10.40 41.18 10.91
C PRO A 521 10.65 42.59 10.35
N SER A 522 9.77 43.55 10.68
CA SER A 522 9.96 44.98 10.35
C SER A 522 10.71 45.75 11.45
N THR A 523 10.96 45.09 12.57
CA THR A 523 11.70 45.61 13.72
C THR A 523 12.77 44.58 14.07
N ALA A 524 14.00 45.04 14.27
CA ALA A 524 15.09 44.22 14.79
C ALA A 524 15.40 44.65 16.24
N THR A 525 15.63 43.69 17.12
CA THR A 525 16.11 43.93 18.48
C THR A 525 17.62 43.76 18.50
N VAL A 526 18.35 44.73 19.02
CA VAL A 526 19.80 44.64 19.23
C VAL A 526 20.05 44.51 20.72
N THR A 527 20.77 43.48 21.14
CA THR A 527 21.23 43.28 22.52
C THR A 527 22.71 43.66 22.62
N ILE A 528 23.01 44.60 23.52
CA ILE A 528 24.36 45.01 23.89
C ILE A 528 24.75 44.18 25.11
N PHE A 529 25.82 43.40 24.96
CA PHE A 529 26.42 42.68 26.06
C PHE A 529 27.57 43.50 26.61
N ASP A 530 27.47 43.83 27.90
CA ASP A 530 28.57 44.34 28.70
C ASP A 530 29.71 43.30 28.73
N ASP A 531 30.95 43.76 28.66
CA ASP A 531 32.15 42.91 28.63
C ASP A 531 32.93 42.89 29.97
N ASP A 532 32.43 43.55 31.02
CA ASP A 532 33.16 43.74 32.27
C ASP A 532 33.08 42.60 33.31
N HIS A 533 32.22 41.58 33.11
CA HIS A 533 32.13 40.39 33.98
C HIS A 533 32.87 39.16 33.43
N ALA A 534 33.14 38.17 34.29
CA ALA A 534 33.67 36.86 33.88
C ALA A 534 32.66 35.96 33.13
N GLY A 535 31.40 36.36 33.02
CA GLY A 535 30.35 35.66 32.28
C GLY A 535 29.54 34.59 33.02
N ILE A 536 28.29 34.42 32.59
CA ILE A 536 27.30 33.45 33.04
C ILE A 536 27.11 32.38 31.96
N PHE A 537 27.23 31.11 32.32
CA PHE A 537 27.22 29.99 31.36
C PHE A 537 25.88 29.24 31.34
N THR A 538 25.22 29.16 30.19
CA THR A 538 23.90 28.52 30.03
C THR A 538 23.73 27.89 28.65
N PHE A 539 22.82 26.93 28.53
CA PHE A 539 22.30 26.49 27.23
C PHE A 539 21.29 27.50 26.65
N GLU A 540 21.17 27.51 25.32
CA GLU A 540 20.22 28.35 24.57
C GLU A 540 18.77 27.98 24.87
N GLU A 541 18.48 26.68 24.96
CA GLU A 541 17.17 26.13 25.25
C GLU A 541 17.25 24.96 26.24
N PRO A 542 16.19 24.67 27.01
CA PRO A 542 16.16 23.54 27.94
C PRO A 542 15.87 22.19 27.26
N VAL A 543 15.31 22.21 26.05
CA VAL A 543 14.92 21.00 25.29
C VAL A 543 15.25 21.19 23.81
N THR A 544 15.91 20.21 23.19
CA THR A 544 16.24 20.20 21.76
C THR A 544 15.76 18.91 21.11
N HIS A 545 15.17 19.02 19.92
CA HIS A 545 14.73 17.88 19.11
C HIS A 545 15.74 17.61 17.99
N VAL A 546 16.20 16.36 17.86
CA VAL A 546 17.14 15.94 16.82
C VAL A 546 16.66 14.68 16.11
N SER A 547 16.92 14.57 14.81
CA SER A 547 16.67 13.31 14.09
C SER A 547 17.80 12.32 14.34
N GLU A 548 17.47 11.03 14.44
CA GLU A 548 18.44 9.92 14.49
C GLU A 548 19.47 9.97 13.34
N SER A 549 19.07 10.48 12.16
CA SER A 549 19.90 10.55 10.95
C SER A 549 20.92 11.69 10.93
N VAL A 550 20.93 12.56 11.95
CA VAL A 550 21.84 13.73 12.01
C VAL A 550 23.31 13.30 12.13
N GLY A 551 23.58 12.13 12.73
CA GLY A 551 24.91 11.57 12.91
C GLY A 551 25.76 12.29 13.96
N THR A 552 25.98 13.60 13.84
CA THR A 552 26.66 14.40 14.87
C THR A 552 25.89 15.68 15.11
N MET A 553 25.37 15.83 16.33
CA MET A 553 24.69 17.05 16.75
C MET A 553 25.68 18.00 17.44
N GLU A 554 25.48 19.31 17.22
CA GLU A 554 26.27 20.36 17.83
C GLU A 554 25.39 21.17 18.80
N VAL A 555 25.73 21.16 20.09
CA VAL A 555 25.03 21.92 21.12
C VAL A 555 25.84 23.14 21.52
N LYS A 556 25.24 24.33 21.48
CA LYS A 556 25.90 25.59 21.85
C LYS A 556 25.77 25.86 23.35
N VAL A 557 26.89 26.23 23.98
CA VAL A 557 26.96 26.77 25.34
C VAL A 557 27.27 28.26 25.23
N LEU A 558 26.39 29.09 25.77
CA LEU A 558 26.44 30.54 25.73
C LEU A 558 27.08 31.08 27.01
N ARG A 559 27.95 32.07 26.86
CA ARG A 559 28.49 32.90 27.93
C ARG A 559 27.87 34.29 27.80
N THR A 560 27.09 34.68 28.79
CA THR A 560 26.27 35.92 28.84
C THR A 560 26.74 36.83 29.96
N SER A 561 26.33 38.10 29.97
CA SER A 561 26.66 39.07 31.04
C SER A 561 28.16 39.34 31.22
N GLY A 562 29.05 38.98 30.28
CA GLY A 562 30.49 39.32 30.27
C GLY A 562 31.42 38.24 29.67
N ALA A 563 32.54 38.65 29.07
CA ALA A 563 33.48 37.75 28.37
C ALA A 563 34.92 37.78 28.93
N ARG A 564 35.10 38.35 30.13
CA ARG A 564 36.42 38.66 30.69
C ARG A 564 37.10 37.46 31.35
N GLY A 565 38.35 37.20 30.97
CA GLY A 565 39.19 36.13 31.50
C GLY A 565 38.87 34.74 30.92
N ASN A 566 39.80 33.80 31.18
CA ASN A 566 39.69 32.43 30.70
C ASN A 566 38.93 31.57 31.72
N VAL A 567 37.86 30.92 31.26
CA VAL A 567 36.97 30.11 32.09
C VAL A 567 36.87 28.70 31.54
N ILE A 568 36.94 27.71 32.43
CA ILE A 568 36.76 26.30 32.10
C ILE A 568 35.39 25.83 32.62
N VAL A 569 34.59 25.22 31.74
CA VAL A 569 33.25 24.69 32.06
C VAL A 569 33.23 23.18 31.79
N PRO A 570 33.16 22.31 32.82
CA PRO A 570 33.04 20.87 32.62
C PRO A 570 31.65 20.49 32.09
N TYR A 571 31.55 19.47 31.25
CA TYR A 571 30.28 18.93 30.76
C TYR A 571 30.28 17.40 30.69
N LYS A 572 29.10 16.79 30.77
CA LYS A 572 28.91 15.33 30.63
C LYS A 572 27.52 14.99 30.08
N THR A 573 27.43 13.90 29.34
CA THR A 573 26.15 13.26 28.97
C THR A 573 25.62 12.39 30.12
N ILE A 574 24.29 12.28 30.22
CA ILE A 574 23.58 11.46 31.19
C ILE A 574 22.50 10.67 30.45
N GLU A 575 22.52 9.36 30.60
CA GLU A 575 21.51 8.47 30.03
C GLU A 575 20.10 8.80 30.56
N GLY A 576 19.13 8.82 29.65
CA GLY A 576 17.71 8.93 29.95
C GLY A 576 16.98 7.64 29.56
N SER A 577 16.05 7.76 28.61
CA SER A 577 15.49 6.61 27.89
C SER A 577 16.39 6.14 26.75
N ALA A 578 17.16 7.05 26.13
CA ALA A 578 18.26 6.71 25.25
C ALA A 578 19.47 6.20 26.05
N LYS A 579 20.13 5.16 25.53
CA LYS A 579 21.29 4.47 26.08
C LYS A 579 22.59 4.96 25.43
N GLY A 580 23.58 5.20 26.29
CA GLY A 580 24.94 5.54 25.89
C GLY A 580 25.74 4.31 25.44
N GLY A 581 27.05 4.47 25.32
CA GLY A 581 27.96 3.36 24.99
C GLY A 581 27.91 2.88 23.53
N GLY A 582 27.29 3.64 22.64
CA GLY A 582 27.21 3.31 21.21
C GLY A 582 25.92 2.58 20.78
N GLU A 583 24.87 2.62 21.61
CA GLU A 583 23.52 2.16 21.25
C GLU A 583 22.77 3.30 20.53
N ASP A 584 22.38 4.36 21.25
CA ASP A 584 21.63 5.51 20.69
C ASP A 584 22.51 6.75 20.50
N PHE A 585 23.49 6.93 21.39
CA PHE A 585 24.48 7.99 21.30
C PHE A 585 25.82 7.56 21.89
N GLU A 586 26.90 8.25 21.52
CA GLU A 586 28.21 8.07 22.14
C GLU A 586 28.38 8.99 23.35
N ASP A 587 28.65 8.41 24.52
CA ASP A 587 28.87 9.15 25.75
C ASP A 587 30.04 10.13 25.62
N THR A 588 29.78 11.40 25.90
CA THR A 588 30.77 12.46 25.77
C THR A 588 30.94 13.18 27.12
N CYS A 589 32.18 13.28 27.59
CA CYS A 589 32.54 14.07 28.75
C CYS A 589 33.81 14.88 28.46
N GLY A 590 33.88 16.11 28.99
CA GLY A 590 34.97 17.01 28.68
C GLY A 590 34.90 18.32 29.46
N GLU A 591 35.79 19.24 29.11
CA GLU A 591 35.84 20.59 29.66
C GLU A 591 35.93 21.59 28.50
N LEU A 592 35.04 22.57 28.48
CA LEU A 592 35.06 23.68 27.53
C LEU A 592 35.96 24.79 28.07
N GLU A 593 37.00 25.16 27.34
CA GLU A 593 37.86 26.31 27.66
C GLU A 593 37.41 27.53 26.85
N PHE A 594 36.75 28.47 27.52
CA PHE A 594 36.43 29.79 26.98
C PHE A 594 37.63 30.73 27.16
N GLN A 595 38.14 31.27 26.06
CA GLN A 595 39.17 32.30 26.10
C GLN A 595 38.57 33.67 26.48
N ASN A 596 39.44 34.66 26.76
CA ASN A 596 39.03 36.06 26.87
C ASN A 596 38.29 36.49 25.59
N ASP A 597 37.17 37.19 25.75
CA ASP A 597 36.28 37.68 24.68
C ASP A 597 35.56 36.56 23.89
N GLU A 598 35.63 35.30 24.33
CA GLU A 598 34.90 34.20 23.73
C GLU A 598 33.53 34.01 24.41
N ILE A 599 32.47 34.13 23.61
CA ILE A 599 31.06 34.11 24.08
C ILE A 599 30.32 32.80 23.80
N VAL A 600 30.83 31.94 22.90
CA VAL A 600 30.14 30.71 22.50
C VAL A 600 31.13 29.56 22.26
N LYS A 601 30.78 28.36 22.74
CA LYS A 601 31.46 27.09 22.43
C LYS A 601 30.44 26.04 22.05
N THR A 602 30.83 25.09 21.20
CA THR A 602 29.98 23.98 20.79
C THR A 602 30.47 22.64 21.34
N ILE A 603 29.52 21.81 21.76
CA ILE A 603 29.73 20.41 22.16
C ILE A 603 29.23 19.53 21.03
N SER A 604 30.11 18.67 20.49
CA SER A 604 29.75 17.68 19.47
C SER A 604 29.38 16.34 20.12
N ILE A 605 28.17 15.85 19.90
CA ILE A 605 27.70 14.55 20.37
C ILE A 605 27.31 13.71 19.16
N LYS A 606 27.78 12.47 19.12
CA LYS A 606 27.46 11.56 18.03
C LYS A 606 26.19 10.77 18.35
N VAL A 607 25.16 10.96 17.53
CA VAL A 607 23.89 10.23 17.60
C VAL A 607 23.98 9.07 16.61
N ILE A 608 23.56 7.89 17.03
CA ILE A 608 23.63 6.67 16.23
C ILE A 608 22.23 6.36 15.72
N ASP A 609 22.14 6.04 14.43
CA ASP A 609 20.93 5.56 13.78
C ASP A 609 20.86 4.04 14.00
N ASP A 610 20.09 3.61 15.00
CA ASP A 610 19.70 2.22 15.17
C ASP A 610 18.45 1.98 14.30
N GLU A 611 18.57 1.13 13.28
CA GLU A 611 17.48 0.85 12.31
C GLU A 611 16.27 0.09 12.92
N GLU A 612 15.91 0.35 14.17
CA GLU A 612 14.77 -0.20 14.91
C GLU A 612 13.68 0.87 15.10
N TYR A 613 12.42 0.46 14.92
CA TYR A 613 11.29 1.36 15.09
C TYR A 613 11.02 1.56 16.58
N GLU A 614 11.21 2.78 17.06
CA GLU A 614 11.10 3.09 18.47
C GLU A 614 10.38 4.40 18.75
N LYS A 615 9.85 4.50 19.97
CA LYS A 615 9.26 5.76 20.44
C LYS A 615 10.38 6.76 20.73
N ASN A 616 10.06 8.05 20.63
CA ASN A 616 10.94 9.17 20.96
C ASN A 616 11.80 8.85 22.21
N LYS A 617 13.10 8.71 21.99
CA LYS A 617 14.08 8.47 23.04
C LYS A 617 14.67 9.80 23.52
N THR A 618 15.11 9.83 24.77
CA THR A 618 15.60 11.05 25.43
C THR A 618 16.89 10.79 26.20
N PHE A 619 17.86 11.69 26.07
CA PHE A 619 19.05 11.74 26.94
C PHE A 619 19.29 13.18 27.41
N TYR A 620 20.20 13.35 28.37
CA TYR A 620 20.49 14.67 28.93
C TYR A 620 21.95 15.06 28.78
N LEU A 621 22.20 16.35 28.64
CA LEU A 621 23.53 16.97 28.66
C LEU A 621 23.59 17.97 29.81
N GLU A 622 24.57 17.83 30.70
CA GLU A 622 24.73 18.69 31.88
C GLU A 622 26.08 19.42 31.84
N ILE A 623 26.06 20.73 32.11
CA ILE A 623 27.27 21.54 32.38
C ILE A 623 27.44 21.71 33.90
N GLY A 624 28.69 21.64 34.37
CA GLY A 624 29.07 21.82 35.77
C GLY A 624 29.66 23.19 36.06
N GLU A 625 29.99 23.41 37.33
CA GLU A 625 30.44 24.72 37.84
C GLU A 625 31.66 25.28 37.08
N PRO A 626 31.59 26.53 36.57
CA PRO A 626 32.66 27.16 35.82
C PRO A 626 33.80 27.59 36.75
N ARG A 627 35.05 27.47 36.28
CA ARG A 627 36.25 27.88 37.04
C ARG A 627 37.13 28.85 36.25
N LEU A 628 37.54 29.95 36.90
CA LEU A 628 38.56 30.86 36.38
C LEU A 628 39.94 30.20 36.39
N VAL A 629 40.69 30.34 35.31
CA VAL A 629 42.06 29.83 35.23
C VAL A 629 43.03 30.89 35.79
N GLU A 630 43.53 30.69 37.01
CA GLU A 630 44.54 31.58 37.59
C GLU A 630 45.92 31.40 36.92
N MET A 631 46.58 32.52 36.61
CA MET A 631 47.94 32.57 36.01
C MET A 631 49.05 31.94 36.89
N SER A 632 48.75 31.46 38.09
CA SER A 632 49.70 30.83 39.01
C SER A 632 50.05 29.38 38.61
N GLU A 633 49.13 28.64 37.98
CA GLU A 633 49.32 27.23 37.62
C GLU A 633 50.15 27.02 36.35
N LYS A 634 50.18 28.00 35.44
CA LYS A 634 51.09 27.98 34.27
C LYS A 634 52.58 27.97 34.65
N LYS A 635 52.93 28.37 35.88
CA LYS A 635 54.30 28.27 36.41
C LYS A 635 54.68 26.83 36.80
N ALA A 636 53.72 25.97 37.13
CA ALA A 636 53.98 24.57 37.47
C ALA A 636 54.26 23.72 36.23
N LEU A 637 53.66 24.06 35.09
CA LEU A 637 53.92 23.41 33.79
C LEU A 637 55.27 23.81 33.18
N LEU A 638 55.68 25.08 33.31
CA LEU A 638 57.01 25.54 32.84
C LEU A 638 58.19 24.99 33.67
N LEU A 639 57.94 24.51 34.89
CA LEU A 639 58.97 23.86 35.73
C LEU A 639 59.21 22.38 35.38
N ASN A 640 58.38 21.77 34.52
CA ASN A 640 58.56 20.39 34.06
C ASN A 640 59.41 20.28 32.78
N GLU A 641 59.65 21.37 32.05
CA GLU A 641 60.43 21.37 30.79
C GLU A 641 61.94 21.66 30.95
N LEU A 642 62.42 22.00 32.15
CA LEU A 642 63.86 22.22 32.43
C LEU A 642 64.41 21.25 33.50
N GLY A 643 64.39 19.97 33.14
CA GLY A 643 65.09 18.78 33.65
C GLY A 643 65.94 18.79 34.94
N GLY A 644 65.81 17.69 35.72
CA GLY A 644 66.97 17.08 36.40
C GLY A 644 66.77 16.38 37.77
N PHE A 645 65.94 15.34 37.88
CA PHE A 645 66.00 14.38 39.00
C PHE A 645 65.85 12.93 38.52
N THR A 646 66.77 12.04 38.92
CA THR A 646 66.64 10.58 38.69
C THR A 646 66.33 9.85 39.99
N ILE A 647 65.36 8.95 39.92
CA ILE A 647 64.88 8.09 41.02
C ILE A 647 65.97 7.08 41.39
N THR A 648 66.46 7.12 42.63
CA THR A 648 67.28 6.04 43.19
C THR A 648 66.34 5.11 43.95
N GLY A 649 66.09 3.91 43.44
CA GLY A 649 65.05 2.97 43.89
C GLY A 649 65.12 2.44 45.34
N LYS A 650 65.16 3.32 46.35
CA LYS A 650 64.95 3.01 47.77
C LYS A 650 63.86 3.91 48.35
N LEU A 651 62.93 3.32 49.09
CA LEU A 651 61.90 4.04 49.86
C LEU A 651 62.37 4.30 51.28
N TRP A 652 62.09 5.50 51.80
CA TRP A 652 62.25 5.80 53.23
C TRP A 652 60.91 6.28 53.80
N LYS A 653 60.40 5.57 54.82
CA LYS A 653 59.04 5.72 55.38
C LYS A 653 57.93 5.82 54.31
N GLY A 654 58.00 4.98 53.28
CA GLY A 654 56.92 4.85 52.29
C GLY A 654 56.83 5.94 51.22
N LYS A 655 57.82 6.84 51.10
CA LYS A 655 57.91 7.80 49.99
C LYS A 655 59.26 7.69 49.25
N PRO A 656 59.31 7.94 47.92
CA PRO A 656 60.54 7.84 47.13
C PRO A 656 61.51 8.97 47.47
N VAL A 657 62.80 8.65 47.56
CA VAL A 657 63.87 9.62 47.87
C VAL A 657 64.54 10.08 46.57
N PHE A 658 64.55 11.39 46.32
CA PHE A 658 65.21 12.01 45.17
C PHE A 658 66.65 12.42 45.52
N ARG A 659 67.62 12.11 44.65
CA ARG A 659 69.02 12.52 44.81
C ARG A 659 69.37 13.60 43.79
N LYS A 660 69.80 14.77 44.27
CA LYS A 660 70.39 15.82 43.43
C LYS A 660 71.80 15.42 43.01
N VAL A 661 72.08 15.36 41.72
CA VAL A 661 73.46 15.24 41.19
C VAL A 661 74.03 16.65 41.12
N GLN A 662 74.93 17.00 42.04
CA GLN A 662 75.74 18.22 41.94
C GLN A 662 77.21 17.83 41.83
N ALA A 663 77.86 18.29 40.76
CA ALA A 663 79.32 18.41 40.73
C ALA A 663 79.73 19.55 41.68
N ARG A 664 80.84 19.32 42.39
CA ARG A 664 81.44 20.06 43.52
C ARG A 664 81.95 21.47 43.13
N ASP A 665 82.22 22.44 44.02
CA ASP A 665 83.07 22.40 45.23
C ASP A 665 82.75 23.49 46.29
N HIS A 666 82.65 23.03 47.55
CA HIS A 666 82.82 23.69 48.87
C HIS A 666 81.71 24.59 49.51
N PRO A 667 81.47 24.48 50.85
CA PRO A 667 80.19 24.79 51.51
C PRO A 667 80.24 25.86 52.63
N LEU A 668 79.07 26.38 53.06
CA LEU A 668 78.86 27.03 54.37
C LEU A 668 77.50 26.60 54.96
N PRO A 669 77.32 26.60 56.30
CA PRO A 669 76.54 25.59 57.01
C PRO A 669 75.03 25.88 57.10
N CYS A 670 74.31 24.79 57.33
CA CYS A 670 72.88 24.65 57.54
C CYS A 670 72.20 25.81 58.29
N THR A 671 71.06 26.25 57.76
CA THR A 671 69.91 26.60 58.59
C THR A 671 68.71 25.87 58.01
N VAL A 672 68.18 24.93 58.79
CA VAL A 672 66.90 24.28 58.52
C VAL A 672 65.84 25.35 58.68
N ILE A 673 65.20 25.78 57.58
CA ILE A 673 63.93 26.48 57.66
C ILE A 673 62.87 25.44 57.33
N THR A 674 62.26 24.93 58.40
CA THR A 674 60.98 24.25 58.36
C THR A 674 59.98 25.24 57.77
N ILE A 675 59.39 24.95 56.61
CA ILE A 675 58.19 25.66 56.17
C ILE A 675 57.07 25.11 57.05
N GLN A 676 56.82 25.78 58.17
CA GLN A 676 55.53 25.70 58.84
C GLN A 676 54.53 26.40 57.92
N GLU A 677 53.46 25.70 57.56
CA GLU A 677 52.18 26.35 57.28
C GLU A 677 51.81 27.10 58.57
N GLU A 678 52.15 28.39 58.64
CA GLU A 678 51.54 29.28 59.60
C GLU A 678 50.17 29.69 59.05
N ASN A 679 49.13 29.28 59.80
CA ASN A 679 47.84 29.93 59.82
C ASN A 679 48.03 31.45 59.86
N GLU A 680 47.80 32.14 58.75
CA GLU A 680 47.45 33.56 58.81
C GLU A 680 46.01 33.66 59.33
N GLU A 681 45.89 33.99 60.62
CA GLU A 681 44.67 34.57 61.17
C GLU A 681 44.30 35.80 60.32
N LYS A 682 43.15 35.74 59.64
CA LYS A 682 42.57 36.88 58.91
C LYS A 682 42.44 38.07 59.87
N GLN A 683 43.20 39.15 59.62
CA GLN A 683 42.88 40.46 60.19
C GLN A 683 41.47 40.88 59.75
N PRO A 684 40.67 41.54 60.58
CA PRO A 684 39.36 42.05 60.18
C PRO A 684 39.58 43.13 59.11
N LEU A 685 39.12 42.86 57.89
CA LEU A 685 39.09 43.81 56.77
C LEU A 685 38.25 45.03 57.17
N THR A 686 38.60 46.21 56.66
CA THR A 686 37.73 47.38 56.85
C THR A 686 36.40 47.15 56.11
N SER A 687 35.28 47.71 56.60
CA SER A 687 33.96 47.52 55.97
C SER A 687 33.94 47.91 54.50
N LYS A 688 34.86 48.78 54.06
CA LYS A 688 35.02 49.20 52.67
C LYS A 688 35.79 48.17 51.83
N GLU A 689 36.86 47.59 52.34
CA GLU A 689 37.59 46.50 51.66
C GLU A 689 36.77 45.20 51.62
N GLU A 690 35.90 44.98 52.60
CA GLU A 690 34.99 43.84 52.61
C GLU A 690 33.81 44.04 51.65
N GLU A 691 33.35 45.28 51.45
CA GLU A 691 32.40 45.66 50.39
C GLU A 691 33.05 45.51 48.99
N GLU A 692 34.26 46.06 48.80
CA GLU A 692 35.03 45.95 47.54
C GLU A 692 35.37 44.49 47.20
N ARG A 693 35.68 43.66 48.21
CA ARG A 693 35.86 42.22 48.03
C ARG A 693 34.55 41.52 47.69
N ARG A 694 33.42 41.87 48.32
CA ARG A 694 32.10 41.33 47.95
C ARG A 694 31.72 41.69 46.51
N ILE A 695 32.02 42.91 46.08
CA ILE A 695 31.79 43.36 44.70
C ILE A 695 32.69 42.59 43.72
N ALA A 696 33.97 42.37 44.07
CA ALA A 696 34.86 41.51 43.27
C ALA A 696 34.49 40.01 43.30
N GLU A 697 33.76 39.55 44.32
CA GLU A 697 33.22 38.18 44.36
C GLU A 697 31.97 38.01 43.49
N LEU A 698 31.24 39.10 43.19
CA LEU A 698 30.11 39.07 42.27
C LEU A 698 30.58 38.81 40.83
N GLY A 699 31.76 39.31 40.43
CA GLY A 699 32.34 39.11 39.09
C GLY A 699 32.92 37.72 38.78
N ARG A 700 32.58 36.69 39.56
CA ARG A 700 33.03 35.30 39.32
C ARG A 700 32.14 34.63 38.28
N PRO A 701 32.66 33.67 37.49
CA PRO A 701 31.81 32.96 36.56
C PRO A 701 30.79 32.12 37.32
N VAL A 702 29.55 32.12 36.85
CA VAL A 702 28.44 31.37 37.45
C VAL A 702 27.64 30.64 36.38
N LEU A 703 26.87 29.65 36.80
CA LEU A 703 25.91 28.97 35.94
C LEU A 703 24.64 29.81 35.78
N GLY A 704 24.06 29.80 34.58
CA GLY A 704 22.81 30.48 34.27
C GLY A 704 21.58 29.61 34.52
N GLU A 705 20.47 29.96 33.86
CA GLU A 705 19.16 29.32 34.06
C GLU A 705 19.12 27.86 33.57
N HIS A 706 19.73 27.56 32.42
CA HIS A 706 19.72 26.23 31.82
C HIS A 706 21.08 25.54 31.97
N THR A 707 21.23 24.73 33.02
CA THR A 707 22.44 23.92 33.28
C THR A 707 22.33 22.50 32.75
N LYS A 708 21.12 22.07 32.37
CA LYS A 708 20.81 20.75 31.87
C LYS A 708 19.91 20.87 30.64
N LEU A 709 20.34 20.27 29.54
CA LEU A 709 19.61 20.17 28.28
C LEU A 709 19.01 18.76 28.13
N GLU A 710 17.72 18.68 27.80
CA GLU A 710 17.07 17.43 27.37
C GLU A 710 17.11 17.32 25.84
N VAL A 711 17.70 16.24 25.33
CA VAL A 711 17.74 15.96 23.90
C VAL A 711 16.74 14.86 23.59
N ILE A 712 15.79 15.16 22.71
CA ILE A 712 14.77 14.23 22.24
C ILE A 712 15.17 13.77 20.84
N ILE A 713 15.45 12.47 20.70
CA ILE A 713 15.74 11.82 19.43
C ILE A 713 14.38 11.46 18.79
N GLU A 714 14.11 12.05 17.63
CA GLU A 714 12.93 11.82 16.81
C GLU A 714 13.28 10.97 15.58
N GLU A 715 12.35 10.11 15.19
CA GLU A 715 12.46 9.31 13.96
C GLU A 715 12.59 10.21 12.72
N SER A 716 13.27 9.70 11.69
CA SER A 716 13.38 10.36 10.40
C SER A 716 12.01 10.60 9.74
N TYR A 717 11.59 11.87 9.64
CA TYR A 717 10.32 12.31 9.04
C TYR A 717 10.10 11.82 7.59
N GLU A 718 11.15 11.51 6.85
CA GLU A 718 11.06 11.01 5.47
C GLU A 718 10.54 9.56 5.39
N PHE A 719 10.95 8.70 6.33
CA PHE A 719 10.52 7.31 6.36
C PHE A 719 9.08 7.18 6.86
N LYS A 720 8.71 7.95 7.88
CA LYS A 720 7.34 7.98 8.40
C LYS A 720 6.33 8.48 7.38
N ASN A 721 6.64 9.57 6.66
CA ASN A 721 5.76 10.10 5.61
C ASN A 721 5.63 9.16 4.40
N THR A 722 6.67 8.40 4.06
CA THR A 722 6.58 7.41 2.97
C THR A 722 5.74 6.21 3.39
N VAL A 723 5.97 5.67 4.60
CA VAL A 723 5.18 4.57 5.16
C VAL A 723 3.71 4.96 5.35
N ASP A 724 3.41 6.13 5.92
CA ASP A 724 2.02 6.58 6.11
C ASP A 724 1.30 6.88 4.79
N LYS A 725 2.01 7.30 3.73
CA LYS A 725 1.44 7.42 2.38
C LYS A 725 1.15 6.06 1.74
N LEU A 726 1.96 5.04 2.03
CA LEU A 726 1.81 3.68 1.50
C LEU A 726 0.65 2.92 2.17
N ILE A 727 0.39 3.20 3.45
CA ILE A 727 -0.60 2.50 4.28
C ILE A 727 -2.05 2.89 3.98
N LYS A 728 -2.28 3.82 3.05
CA LYS A 728 -3.63 4.18 2.62
C LYS A 728 -4.23 3.12 1.68
N LYS A 729 -4.68 2.01 2.28
CA LYS A 729 -5.55 0.93 1.76
C LYS A 729 -5.41 0.68 0.25
N THR A 730 -4.39 -0.06 -0.15
CA THR A 730 -4.38 -0.82 -1.40
C THR A 730 -5.38 -1.97 -1.30
N ASN A 731 -6.63 -1.72 -1.68
CA ASN A 731 -7.63 -2.76 -1.85
C ASN A 731 -7.36 -3.50 -3.17
N LEU A 732 -7.22 -4.83 -3.14
CA LEU A 732 -7.03 -5.65 -4.34
C LEU A 732 -8.12 -5.40 -5.41
N ALA A 733 -9.32 -4.98 -5.01
CA ALA A 733 -10.39 -4.59 -5.93
C ALA A 733 -10.07 -3.34 -6.77
N LEU A 734 -9.36 -2.36 -6.18
CA LEU A 734 -8.85 -1.17 -6.87
C LEU A 734 -7.71 -1.51 -7.85
N VAL A 735 -6.98 -2.60 -7.59
CA VAL A 735 -5.88 -3.09 -8.44
C VAL A 735 -6.39 -3.75 -9.73
N VAL A 736 -7.56 -4.38 -9.66
CA VAL A 736 -8.17 -5.11 -10.79
C VAL A 736 -9.05 -4.21 -11.66
N GLY A 737 -9.70 -3.22 -11.03
CA GLY A 737 -10.61 -2.28 -11.68
C GLY A 737 -9.91 -1.29 -12.62
N THR A 738 -10.67 -0.77 -13.58
CA THR A 738 -10.28 0.38 -14.40
C THR A 738 -11.12 1.58 -14.00
N ASN A 739 -10.45 2.70 -13.74
CA ASN A 739 -11.08 3.87 -13.13
C ASN A 739 -11.49 4.90 -14.19
N SER A 740 -10.86 4.88 -15.37
CA SER A 740 -11.12 5.82 -16.44
C SER A 740 -11.05 5.20 -17.84
N TRP A 741 -11.83 5.75 -18.78
CA TRP A 741 -11.73 5.41 -20.20
C TRP A 741 -10.34 5.68 -20.76
N ARG A 742 -9.69 6.78 -20.32
CA ARG A 742 -8.34 7.13 -20.75
C ARG A 742 -7.35 6.00 -20.45
N GLU A 743 -7.37 5.47 -19.23
CA GLU A 743 -6.51 4.36 -18.83
C GLU A 743 -6.82 3.10 -19.66
N GLN A 744 -8.09 2.80 -19.93
CA GLN A 744 -8.49 1.65 -20.77
C GLN A 744 -7.98 1.75 -22.22
N PHE A 745 -8.08 2.93 -22.85
CA PHE A 745 -7.61 3.12 -24.22
C PHE A 745 -6.08 3.08 -24.31
N ILE A 746 -5.38 3.64 -23.32
CA ILE A 746 -3.93 3.54 -23.23
C ILE A 746 -3.53 2.06 -23.08
N GLU A 747 -4.15 1.35 -22.14
CA GLU A 747 -3.94 -0.07 -21.91
C GLU A 747 -4.17 -0.93 -23.17
N ALA A 748 -5.20 -0.59 -23.95
CA ALA A 748 -5.53 -1.34 -25.16
C ALA A 748 -4.44 -1.26 -26.24
N ILE A 749 -3.66 -0.17 -26.26
CA ILE A 749 -2.65 0.15 -27.30
C ILE A 749 -1.22 -0.10 -26.80
N THR A 750 -1.00 -0.17 -25.49
CA THR A 750 0.31 -0.47 -24.91
C THR A 750 0.60 -1.98 -24.88
N VAL A 751 1.85 -2.35 -25.16
CA VAL A 751 2.37 -3.72 -24.95
C VAL A 751 3.14 -3.73 -23.64
N SER A 752 2.92 -4.74 -22.81
CA SER A 752 3.70 -4.98 -21.60
C SER A 752 4.38 -6.34 -21.73
N ALA A 753 5.60 -6.46 -21.20
CA ALA A 753 6.34 -7.72 -21.25
C ALA A 753 5.64 -8.81 -20.43
N GLY A 754 5.59 -10.02 -20.99
CA GLY A 754 5.14 -11.22 -20.29
C GLY A 754 6.13 -11.64 -19.18
N GLU A 755 5.64 -12.41 -18.22
CA GLU A 755 6.51 -13.07 -17.23
C GLU A 755 7.21 -14.25 -17.88
N ASP A 756 8.54 -14.18 -17.99
CA ASP A 756 9.38 -15.37 -17.96
C ASP A 756 9.99 -15.45 -16.54
N ASP A 757 9.78 -16.60 -15.89
CA ASP A 757 10.11 -16.98 -14.50
C ASP A 757 11.63 -17.04 -14.21
N ASP A 758 12.45 -16.21 -14.85
CA ASP A 758 13.87 -16.12 -14.50
C ASP A 758 14.07 -14.98 -13.49
N ASP A 759 14.41 -15.37 -12.27
CA ASP A 759 14.91 -14.59 -11.13
C ASP A 759 16.18 -13.77 -11.46
N ASP A 760 16.21 -13.00 -12.55
CA ASP A 760 17.37 -12.20 -12.92
C ASP A 760 17.24 -10.78 -12.36
N GLU A 761 17.71 -10.63 -11.11
CA GLU A 761 18.75 -9.72 -10.59
C GLU A 761 19.03 -8.32 -11.23
N CYS A 762 18.31 -7.85 -12.25
CA CYS A 762 18.49 -6.51 -12.83
C CYS A 762 17.14 -5.88 -13.14
N GLY A 763 16.85 -4.76 -12.46
CA GLY A 763 15.63 -3.96 -12.61
C GLY A 763 15.53 -3.19 -13.93
N GLU A 764 15.94 -3.78 -15.05
CA GLU A 764 15.54 -3.25 -16.36
C GLU A 764 14.19 -3.88 -16.72
N GLU A 765 13.19 -3.04 -17.03
CA GLU A 765 11.94 -3.49 -17.67
C GLU A 765 12.33 -4.34 -18.90
N LYS A 766 12.26 -5.68 -18.77
CA LYS A 766 12.54 -6.62 -19.86
C LYS A 766 11.66 -6.18 -21.03
N LEU A 767 12.26 -5.84 -22.18
CA LEU A 767 11.49 -5.45 -23.36
C LEU A 767 10.54 -6.58 -23.74
N PRO A 768 9.31 -6.29 -24.22
CA PRO A 768 8.35 -7.33 -24.55
C PRO A 768 8.91 -8.31 -25.57
N SER A 769 8.60 -9.60 -25.40
CA SER A 769 9.05 -10.64 -26.32
C SER A 769 8.44 -10.42 -27.72
N CYS A 770 9.09 -10.94 -28.76
CA CYS A 770 8.52 -10.95 -30.11
C CYS A 770 7.13 -11.62 -30.13
N PHE A 771 6.93 -12.63 -29.27
CA PHE A 771 5.64 -13.29 -29.11
C PHE A 771 4.57 -12.33 -28.53
N ASP A 772 4.92 -11.50 -27.55
CA ASP A 772 4.01 -10.52 -26.94
C ASP A 772 3.55 -9.48 -27.96
N TYR A 773 4.46 -9.00 -28.81
CA TYR A 773 4.11 -8.08 -29.90
C TYR A 773 3.18 -8.72 -30.93
N VAL A 774 3.40 -9.99 -31.29
CA VAL A 774 2.52 -10.72 -32.22
C VAL A 774 1.14 -10.93 -31.60
N MET A 775 1.08 -11.36 -30.34
CA MET A 775 -0.18 -11.55 -29.62
C MET A 775 -0.92 -10.22 -29.45
N HIS A 776 -0.22 -9.12 -29.16
CA HIS A 776 -0.82 -7.80 -29.11
C HIS A 776 -1.37 -7.38 -30.48
N PHE A 777 -0.61 -7.56 -31.58
CA PHE A 777 -1.08 -7.22 -32.93
C PHE A 777 -2.34 -8.00 -33.32
N LEU A 778 -2.43 -9.29 -32.98
CA LEU A 778 -3.62 -10.09 -33.25
C LEU A 778 -4.83 -9.67 -32.41
N THR A 779 -4.59 -9.18 -31.18
CA THR A 779 -5.66 -8.87 -30.21
C THR A 779 -6.03 -7.39 -30.15
N VAL A 780 -5.23 -6.48 -30.75
CA VAL A 780 -5.43 -5.02 -30.66
C VAL A 780 -6.81 -4.58 -31.15
N PHE A 781 -7.33 -5.21 -32.21
CA PHE A 781 -8.67 -4.95 -32.70
C PHE A 781 -9.73 -5.18 -31.60
N TRP A 782 -9.66 -6.33 -30.94
CA TRP A 782 -10.57 -6.68 -29.84
C TRP A 782 -10.35 -5.79 -28.61
N LYS A 783 -9.09 -5.49 -28.26
CA LYS A 783 -8.76 -4.61 -27.13
C LYS A 783 -9.33 -3.21 -27.31
N VAL A 784 -9.18 -2.62 -28.50
CA VAL A 784 -9.73 -1.30 -28.83
C VAL A 784 -11.26 -1.34 -28.89
N LEU A 785 -11.84 -2.41 -29.45
CA LEU A 785 -13.31 -2.57 -29.48
C LEU A 785 -13.91 -2.66 -28.07
N PHE A 786 -13.29 -3.42 -27.17
CA PHE A 786 -13.77 -3.59 -25.80
C PHE A 786 -13.33 -2.48 -24.85
N ALA A 787 -12.41 -1.60 -25.27
CA ALA A 787 -12.16 -0.32 -24.60
C ALA A 787 -13.34 0.66 -24.72
N PHE A 788 -14.43 0.30 -25.41
CA PHE A 788 -15.74 0.99 -25.38
C PHE A 788 -16.73 0.39 -24.35
N VAL A 789 -16.29 -0.56 -23.52
CA VAL A 789 -17.07 -1.05 -22.38
C VAL A 789 -16.85 -0.13 -21.17
N PRO A 790 -17.92 0.31 -20.46
CA PRO A 790 -17.79 1.22 -19.34
C PRO A 790 -16.74 0.77 -18.30
N PRO A 791 -15.94 1.70 -17.74
CA PRO A 791 -15.04 1.42 -16.62
C PRO A 791 -15.75 0.77 -15.44
N THR A 792 -15.04 -0.08 -14.71
CA THR A 792 -15.62 -0.87 -13.61
C THR A 792 -16.08 -0.02 -12.44
N ASP A 793 -15.56 1.20 -12.30
CA ASP A 793 -16.02 2.14 -11.28
C ASP A 793 -17.46 2.64 -11.51
N TYR A 794 -17.93 2.59 -12.76
CA TYR A 794 -19.28 3.06 -13.09
C TYR A 794 -20.33 2.12 -12.51
N TRP A 795 -21.22 2.69 -11.68
CA TRP A 795 -22.26 1.96 -10.96
C TRP A 795 -21.72 0.76 -10.17
N ASN A 796 -20.55 0.92 -9.55
CA ASN A 796 -19.89 -0.11 -8.74
C ASN A 796 -19.78 -1.46 -9.48
N GLY A 797 -19.41 -1.43 -10.77
CA GLY A 797 -19.21 -2.60 -11.62
C GLY A 797 -20.41 -3.03 -12.46
N TRP A 798 -21.65 -2.62 -12.10
CA TRP A 798 -22.85 -3.13 -12.76
C TRP A 798 -23.01 -2.69 -14.22
N ALA A 799 -22.55 -1.48 -14.58
CA ALA A 799 -22.61 -1.01 -15.97
C ALA A 799 -21.70 -1.86 -16.87
N CYS A 800 -20.47 -2.11 -16.43
CA CYS A 800 -19.51 -2.97 -17.12
C CYS A 800 -20.04 -4.41 -17.22
N PHE A 801 -20.64 -4.95 -16.15
CA PHE A 801 -21.22 -6.29 -16.12
C PHE A 801 -22.27 -6.49 -17.23
N VAL A 802 -23.24 -5.57 -17.35
CA VAL A 802 -24.35 -5.69 -18.31
C VAL A 802 -23.89 -5.47 -19.75
N VAL A 803 -22.99 -4.53 -20.01
CA VAL A 803 -22.48 -4.32 -21.38
C VAL A 803 -21.60 -5.50 -21.81
N SER A 804 -20.76 -6.03 -20.91
CA SER A 804 -19.89 -7.16 -21.21
C SER A 804 -20.67 -8.44 -21.52
N ILE A 805 -21.73 -8.75 -20.74
CA ILE A 805 -22.54 -9.96 -20.98
C ILE A 805 -23.28 -9.91 -22.32
N LEU A 806 -23.74 -8.72 -22.74
CA LEU A 806 -24.36 -8.53 -24.07
C LEU A 806 -23.34 -8.75 -25.20
N MET A 807 -22.12 -8.23 -25.05
CA MET A 807 -21.05 -8.43 -26.03
C MET A 807 -20.59 -9.89 -26.09
N ILE A 808 -20.49 -10.58 -24.95
CA ILE A 808 -20.23 -12.03 -24.91
C ILE A 808 -21.33 -12.75 -25.69
N GLY A 809 -22.62 -12.44 -25.44
CA GLY A 809 -23.73 -13.05 -26.15
C GLY A 809 -23.68 -12.84 -27.66
N LEU A 810 -23.32 -11.64 -28.11
CA LEU A 810 -23.13 -11.37 -29.54
C LEU A 810 -22.02 -12.24 -30.13
N LEU A 811 -20.85 -12.31 -29.48
CA LEU A 811 -19.73 -13.10 -29.97
C LEU A 811 -20.02 -14.61 -29.95
N THR A 812 -20.72 -15.10 -28.92
CA THR A 812 -21.09 -16.52 -28.85
C THR A 812 -22.11 -16.92 -29.90
N ALA A 813 -23.01 -16.02 -30.29
CA ALA A 813 -23.89 -16.24 -31.44
C ALA A 813 -23.07 -16.44 -32.74
N PHE A 814 -22.07 -15.59 -32.98
CA PHE A 814 -21.17 -15.76 -34.12
C PHE A 814 -20.37 -17.07 -34.04
N ILE A 815 -19.87 -17.43 -32.86
CA ILE A 815 -19.12 -18.69 -32.66
C ILE A 815 -20.03 -19.90 -32.93
N GLY A 816 -21.28 -19.86 -32.47
CA GLY A 816 -22.26 -20.91 -32.73
C GLY A 816 -22.48 -21.13 -34.22
N ASP A 817 -22.68 -20.04 -34.97
CA ASP A 817 -22.84 -20.10 -36.42
C ASP A 817 -21.57 -20.59 -37.13
N LEU A 818 -20.39 -20.09 -36.75
CA LEU A 818 -19.11 -20.52 -37.32
C LEU A 818 -18.85 -21.99 -37.06
N ALA A 819 -19.20 -22.50 -35.87
CA ALA A 819 -19.03 -23.90 -35.50
C ALA A 819 -19.96 -24.82 -36.31
N SER A 820 -21.24 -24.46 -36.46
CA SER A 820 -22.19 -25.23 -37.28
C SER A 820 -21.80 -25.21 -38.77
N HIS A 821 -21.40 -24.05 -39.30
CA HIS A 821 -20.93 -23.95 -40.69
C HIS A 821 -19.63 -24.74 -40.91
N PHE A 822 -18.68 -24.67 -39.98
CA PHE A 822 -17.46 -25.48 -40.00
C PHE A 822 -17.78 -26.98 -39.99
N GLY A 823 -18.63 -27.41 -39.06
CA GLY A 823 -19.07 -28.80 -38.94
C GLY A 823 -19.71 -29.31 -40.22
N CYS A 824 -20.65 -28.54 -40.76
CA CYS A 824 -21.30 -28.85 -42.01
C CYS A 824 -20.31 -28.97 -43.19
N THR A 825 -19.34 -28.05 -43.32
CA THR A 825 -18.36 -28.10 -44.43
C THR A 825 -17.45 -29.33 -44.40
N ILE A 826 -17.16 -29.87 -43.21
CA ILE A 826 -16.33 -31.07 -43.03
C ILE A 826 -17.18 -32.35 -43.01
N GLY A 827 -18.49 -32.24 -42.79
CA GLY A 827 -19.40 -33.38 -42.62
C GLY A 827 -19.40 -33.92 -41.18
N LEU A 828 -19.10 -33.08 -40.19
CA LEU A 828 -19.23 -33.41 -38.77
C LEU A 828 -20.62 -33.01 -38.27
N LYS A 829 -21.19 -33.82 -37.39
CA LYS A 829 -22.42 -33.45 -36.66
C LYS A 829 -22.13 -32.26 -35.74
N ASP A 830 -23.11 -31.36 -35.61
CA ASP A 830 -23.03 -30.19 -34.73
C ASP A 830 -22.61 -30.58 -33.30
N SER A 831 -23.14 -31.69 -32.76
CA SER A 831 -22.77 -32.19 -31.44
C SER A 831 -21.29 -32.57 -31.30
N VAL A 832 -20.64 -33.07 -32.35
CA VAL A 832 -19.19 -33.37 -32.35
C VAL A 832 -18.40 -32.07 -32.40
N THR A 833 -18.82 -31.10 -33.22
CA THR A 833 -18.14 -29.80 -33.28
C THR A 833 -18.23 -29.02 -31.98
N ALA A 834 -19.39 -29.08 -31.32
CA ALA A 834 -19.62 -28.48 -30.01
C ALA A 834 -18.70 -29.05 -28.93
N VAL A 835 -18.63 -30.40 -28.83
CA VAL A 835 -17.83 -31.07 -27.79
C VAL A 835 -16.34 -30.91 -28.00
N VAL A 836 -15.85 -30.90 -29.25
CA VAL A 836 -14.41 -30.92 -29.54
C VAL A 836 -13.83 -29.52 -29.65
N PHE A 837 -14.49 -28.62 -30.38
CA PHE A 837 -13.91 -27.31 -30.72
C PHE A 837 -14.50 -26.19 -29.87
N VAL A 838 -15.82 -26.15 -29.73
CA VAL A 838 -16.47 -25.04 -29.01
C VAL A 838 -16.20 -25.12 -27.51
N ALA A 839 -16.44 -26.30 -26.92
CA ALA A 839 -16.16 -26.55 -25.51
C ALA A 839 -14.69 -26.34 -25.13
N LEU A 840 -13.76 -26.78 -26.00
CA LEU A 840 -12.33 -26.53 -25.80
C LEU A 840 -12.06 -25.02 -25.78
N GLY A 841 -12.58 -24.28 -26.78
CA GLY A 841 -12.36 -22.85 -26.93
C GLY A 841 -12.88 -22.02 -25.76
N THR A 842 -14.07 -22.32 -25.23
CA THR A 842 -14.64 -21.59 -24.08
C THR A 842 -13.93 -21.92 -22.77
N SER A 843 -13.36 -23.11 -22.62
CA SER A 843 -12.63 -23.54 -21.41
C SER A 843 -11.14 -23.14 -21.39
N VAL A 844 -10.57 -22.58 -22.46
CA VAL A 844 -9.14 -22.16 -22.48
C VAL A 844 -8.82 -21.15 -21.38
N PRO A 845 -9.58 -20.05 -21.19
CA PRO A 845 -9.30 -19.08 -20.12
C PRO A 845 -9.33 -19.70 -18.73
N ASP A 846 -10.25 -20.64 -18.51
CA ASP A 846 -10.38 -21.34 -17.23
C ASP A 846 -9.20 -22.28 -16.97
N THR A 847 -8.62 -22.87 -18.03
CA THR A 847 -7.42 -23.70 -17.94
C THR A 847 -6.23 -22.90 -17.43
N PHE A 848 -5.97 -21.74 -18.04
CA PHE A 848 -4.86 -20.90 -17.61
C PHE A 848 -5.09 -20.29 -16.23
N ALA A 849 -6.33 -19.89 -15.91
CA ALA A 849 -6.68 -19.40 -14.58
C ALA A 849 -6.43 -20.45 -13.48
N SER A 850 -6.91 -21.68 -13.68
CA SER A 850 -6.71 -22.77 -12.72
C SER A 850 -5.26 -23.25 -12.66
N LYS A 851 -4.51 -23.15 -13.77
CA LYS A 851 -3.06 -23.39 -13.78
C LYS A 851 -2.32 -22.37 -12.91
N VAL A 852 -2.51 -21.07 -13.17
CA VAL A 852 -1.84 -20.00 -12.42
C VAL A 852 -2.19 -20.07 -10.93
N ALA A 853 -3.46 -20.34 -10.59
CA ALA A 853 -3.88 -20.57 -9.21
C ALA A 853 -3.16 -21.77 -8.58
N ALA A 854 -2.99 -22.90 -9.29
CA ALA A 854 -2.28 -24.06 -8.75
C ALA A 854 -0.78 -23.79 -8.49
N THR A 855 -0.15 -22.96 -9.31
CA THR A 855 1.25 -22.54 -9.12
C THR A 855 1.40 -21.56 -7.97
N GLN A 856 0.58 -20.50 -7.93
CA GLN A 856 0.78 -19.36 -7.04
C GLN A 856 0.11 -19.49 -5.66
N ASP A 857 -1.02 -20.20 -5.53
CA ASP A 857 -1.69 -20.35 -4.24
C ASP A 857 -1.14 -21.51 -3.42
N GLN A 858 -1.09 -21.32 -2.09
CA GLN A 858 -0.74 -22.38 -1.14
C GLN A 858 -1.81 -23.50 -1.03
N TYR A 859 -3.07 -23.19 -1.36
CA TYR A 859 -4.21 -24.09 -1.26
C TYR A 859 -4.83 -24.40 -2.62
N ALA A 860 -5.48 -25.55 -2.75
CA ALA A 860 -6.11 -26.00 -4.00
C ALA A 860 -7.58 -25.52 -4.19
N ASP A 861 -8.11 -24.69 -3.28
CA ASP A 861 -9.51 -24.24 -3.32
C ASP A 861 -9.82 -23.43 -4.59
N ALA A 862 -8.93 -22.52 -5.00
CA ALA A 862 -9.13 -21.71 -6.20
C ALA A 862 -9.02 -22.57 -7.48
N SER A 863 -8.01 -23.44 -7.61
CA SER A 863 -7.82 -24.24 -8.83
C SER A 863 -8.92 -25.27 -9.05
N ILE A 864 -9.34 -25.98 -7.98
CA ILE A 864 -10.36 -27.05 -8.06
C ILE A 864 -11.78 -26.50 -7.91
N GLY A 865 -12.00 -25.54 -7.01
CA GLY A 865 -13.32 -24.95 -6.79
C GLY A 865 -13.87 -24.24 -8.03
N ASN A 866 -12.97 -23.74 -8.90
CA ASN A 866 -13.34 -23.17 -10.18
C ASN A 866 -14.07 -24.17 -11.09
N VAL A 867 -13.54 -25.38 -11.16
CA VAL A 867 -14.00 -26.47 -12.03
C VAL A 867 -15.31 -27.07 -11.52
N THR A 868 -15.40 -27.39 -10.22
CA THR A 868 -16.60 -28.05 -9.68
C THR A 868 -17.80 -27.11 -9.62
N GLY A 869 -17.55 -25.82 -9.32
CA GLY A 869 -18.59 -24.79 -9.30
C GLY A 869 -19.18 -24.52 -10.68
N SER A 870 -18.33 -24.30 -11.71
CA SER A 870 -18.79 -24.02 -13.08
C SER A 870 -19.59 -25.18 -13.68
N ASN A 871 -19.18 -26.42 -13.41
CA ASN A 871 -19.84 -27.60 -13.94
C ASN A 871 -21.30 -27.73 -13.49
N ALA A 872 -21.61 -27.38 -12.24
CA ALA A 872 -22.99 -27.37 -11.74
C ALA A 872 -23.80 -26.21 -12.35
N VAL A 873 -23.20 -25.03 -12.46
CA VAL A 873 -23.83 -23.82 -13.01
C VAL A 873 -24.18 -23.98 -14.48
N ASN A 874 -23.34 -24.65 -15.28
CA ASN A 874 -23.60 -24.90 -16.70
C ASN A 874 -24.93 -25.63 -16.93
N VAL A 875 -25.26 -26.64 -16.11
CA VAL A 875 -26.51 -27.39 -16.25
C VAL A 875 -27.68 -26.64 -15.62
N PHE A 876 -27.57 -26.23 -14.36
CA PHE A 876 -28.69 -25.61 -13.67
C PHE A 876 -29.08 -24.26 -14.27
N LEU A 877 -28.10 -23.44 -14.66
CA LEU A 877 -28.37 -22.14 -15.27
C LEU A 877 -28.43 -22.23 -16.80
N GLY A 878 -27.45 -22.85 -17.46
CA GLY A 878 -27.39 -22.90 -18.93
C GLY A 878 -28.55 -23.67 -19.54
N ILE A 879 -28.63 -24.98 -19.24
CA ILE A 879 -29.72 -25.83 -19.73
C ILE A 879 -31.04 -25.43 -19.06
N GLY A 880 -31.03 -25.20 -17.74
CA GLY A 880 -32.24 -24.86 -16.98
C GLY A 880 -32.95 -23.60 -17.49
N VAL A 881 -32.22 -22.51 -17.78
CA VAL A 881 -32.85 -21.29 -18.34
C VAL A 881 -33.34 -21.53 -19.75
N ALA A 882 -32.49 -22.06 -20.64
CA ALA A 882 -32.84 -22.25 -22.05
C ALA A 882 -34.06 -23.17 -22.22
N TRP A 883 -34.07 -24.32 -21.54
CA TRP A 883 -35.17 -25.29 -21.64
C TRP A 883 -36.42 -24.85 -20.88
N SER A 884 -36.30 -24.07 -19.79
CA SER A 884 -37.48 -23.45 -19.17
C SER A 884 -38.19 -22.49 -20.14
N ILE A 885 -37.43 -21.63 -20.82
CA ILE A 885 -37.98 -20.68 -21.79
C ILE A 885 -38.67 -21.42 -22.93
N ALA A 886 -38.00 -22.44 -23.50
CA ALA A 886 -38.57 -23.24 -24.59
C ALA A 886 -39.82 -24.03 -24.16
N ALA A 887 -39.77 -24.71 -23.02
CA ALA A 887 -40.89 -25.49 -22.53
C ALA A 887 -42.11 -24.61 -22.22
N ILE A 888 -41.91 -23.42 -21.64
CA ILE A 888 -42.99 -22.45 -21.40
C ILE A 888 -43.57 -21.95 -22.72
N TYR A 889 -42.73 -21.64 -23.71
CA TYR A 889 -43.17 -21.20 -25.03
C TYR A 889 -44.03 -22.26 -25.73
N HIS A 890 -43.55 -23.51 -25.79
CA HIS A 890 -44.29 -24.61 -26.41
C HIS A 890 -45.58 -24.93 -25.64
N ALA A 891 -45.54 -24.93 -24.31
CA ALA A 891 -46.72 -25.14 -23.48
C ALA A 891 -47.78 -24.03 -23.67
N ALA A 892 -47.36 -22.78 -23.85
CA ALA A 892 -48.27 -21.67 -24.14
C ALA A 892 -48.97 -21.82 -25.51
N HIS A 893 -48.34 -22.52 -26.46
CA HIS A 893 -48.89 -22.84 -27.78
C HIS A 893 -49.55 -24.23 -27.84
N GLY A 894 -49.66 -24.95 -26.71
CA GLY A 894 -50.24 -26.29 -26.65
C GLY A 894 -49.40 -27.38 -27.32
N GLN A 895 -48.11 -27.12 -27.56
CA GLN A 895 -47.14 -28.05 -28.13
C GLN A 895 -46.22 -28.62 -27.03
N ALA A 896 -45.62 -29.78 -27.29
CA ALA A 896 -44.62 -30.37 -26.40
C ALA A 896 -43.21 -29.95 -26.85
N PHE A 897 -42.34 -29.61 -25.90
CA PHE A 897 -40.95 -29.30 -26.20
C PHE A 897 -40.15 -30.60 -26.38
N HIS A 898 -39.91 -30.97 -27.63
CA HIS A 898 -39.19 -32.18 -27.99
C HIS A 898 -37.68 -31.99 -27.92
N VAL A 899 -36.99 -32.89 -27.22
CA VAL A 899 -35.54 -32.94 -27.11
C VAL A 899 -35.07 -34.36 -27.43
N SER A 900 -34.39 -34.54 -28.56
CA SER A 900 -33.91 -35.86 -28.98
C SER A 900 -32.80 -36.35 -28.05
N PRO A 901 -32.96 -37.47 -27.33
CA PRO A 901 -31.96 -37.94 -26.36
C PRO A 901 -30.64 -38.38 -27.03
N GLY A 902 -30.73 -38.94 -28.25
CA GLY A 902 -29.65 -39.16 -29.23
C GLY A 902 -28.21 -39.23 -28.68
N THR A 903 -27.34 -38.35 -29.20
CA THR A 903 -25.92 -38.28 -28.82
C THR A 903 -25.70 -37.64 -27.44
N LEU A 904 -26.64 -36.82 -26.96
CA LEU A 904 -26.52 -36.10 -25.70
C LEU A 904 -26.60 -37.05 -24.51
N ALA A 905 -27.56 -37.98 -24.50
CA ALA A 905 -27.71 -38.99 -23.45
C ALA A 905 -26.48 -39.90 -23.37
N PHE A 906 -25.88 -40.27 -24.51
CA PHE A 906 -24.63 -41.02 -24.54
C PHE A 906 -23.47 -40.25 -23.90
N SER A 907 -23.25 -39.00 -24.31
CA SER A 907 -22.18 -38.16 -23.76
C SER A 907 -22.35 -37.90 -22.26
N VAL A 908 -23.57 -37.64 -21.79
CA VAL A 908 -23.87 -37.43 -20.36
C VAL A 908 -23.64 -38.71 -19.55
N THR A 909 -24.03 -39.87 -20.09
CA THR A 909 -23.80 -41.17 -19.42
C THR A 909 -22.30 -41.45 -19.29
N LEU A 910 -21.54 -41.20 -20.36
CA LEU A 910 -20.09 -41.39 -20.34
C LEU A 910 -19.42 -40.42 -19.35
N PHE A 911 -19.78 -39.14 -19.40
CA PHE A 911 -19.29 -38.12 -18.46
C PHE A 911 -19.58 -38.50 -17.01
N THR A 912 -20.82 -38.89 -16.67
CA THR A 912 -21.19 -39.23 -15.29
C THR A 912 -20.37 -40.41 -14.74
N ILE A 913 -20.16 -41.47 -15.53
CA ILE A 913 -19.31 -42.61 -15.12
C ILE A 913 -17.89 -42.16 -14.82
N PHE A 914 -17.24 -41.43 -15.75
CA PHE A 914 -15.87 -40.97 -15.55
C PHE A 914 -15.74 -39.91 -14.46
N ALA A 915 -16.79 -39.11 -14.23
CA ALA A 915 -16.84 -38.15 -13.14
C ALA A 915 -16.81 -38.84 -11.77
N PHE A 916 -17.59 -39.92 -11.59
CA PHE A 916 -17.54 -40.73 -10.36
C PHE A 916 -16.17 -41.36 -10.15
N ILE A 917 -15.54 -41.87 -11.21
CA ILE A 917 -14.18 -42.43 -11.15
C ILE A 917 -13.18 -41.35 -10.75
N SER A 918 -13.20 -40.19 -11.41
CA SER A 918 -12.28 -39.08 -11.15
C SER A 918 -12.39 -38.55 -9.72
N VAL A 919 -13.61 -38.29 -9.22
CA VAL A 919 -13.82 -37.91 -7.81
C VAL A 919 -13.39 -39.02 -6.86
N GLY A 920 -13.69 -40.28 -7.19
CA GLY A 920 -13.24 -41.43 -6.41
C GLY A 920 -11.70 -41.50 -6.29
N VAL A 921 -10.99 -41.26 -7.39
CA VAL A 921 -9.52 -41.19 -7.42
C VAL A 921 -8.99 -40.03 -6.59
N LEU A 922 -9.57 -38.84 -6.71
CA LEU A 922 -9.19 -37.68 -5.90
C LEU A 922 -9.39 -37.94 -4.40
N LEU A 923 -10.52 -38.55 -4.01
CA LEU A 923 -10.78 -38.92 -2.62
C LEU A 923 -9.88 -40.06 -2.12
N TYR A 924 -9.48 -40.98 -3.00
CA TYR A 924 -8.56 -42.04 -2.65
C TYR A 924 -7.14 -41.51 -2.43
N ARG A 925 -6.66 -40.60 -3.28
CA ARG A 925 -5.34 -39.94 -3.16
C ARG A 925 -5.21 -39.04 -1.92
N ARG A 926 -6.33 -38.62 -1.30
CA ARG A 926 -6.32 -37.89 -0.02
C ARG A 926 -5.81 -38.68 1.19
N ARG A 927 -5.64 -40.00 1.06
CA ARG A 927 -5.10 -40.77 2.18
C ARG A 927 -3.63 -40.42 2.39
N PRO A 928 -3.20 -40.14 3.64
CA PRO A 928 -1.83 -39.77 3.94
C PRO A 928 -0.81 -40.87 3.57
N GLU A 929 -1.26 -42.12 3.44
CA GLU A 929 -0.43 -43.26 3.01
C GLU A 929 -0.08 -43.24 1.52
N ILE A 930 -0.85 -42.53 0.70
CA ILE A 930 -0.67 -42.47 -0.77
C ILE A 930 -0.05 -41.14 -1.17
N GLY A 931 -0.58 -40.04 -0.60
CA GLY A 931 -0.17 -38.68 -0.95
C GLY A 931 -0.66 -38.25 -2.34
N GLY A 932 -1.05 -36.99 -2.47
CA GLY A 932 -1.40 -36.39 -3.76
C GLY A 932 -1.05 -34.91 -3.78
N GLU A 933 -0.36 -34.46 -4.83
CA GLU A 933 0.13 -33.08 -4.99
C GLU A 933 -1.01 -32.05 -4.98
N LEU A 934 -2.17 -32.39 -5.54
CA LEU A 934 -3.34 -31.50 -5.59
C LEU A 934 -4.53 -32.15 -4.88
N GLY A 935 -4.98 -31.48 -3.82
CA GLY A 935 -6.16 -31.86 -3.06
C GLY A 935 -5.96 -33.03 -2.10
N GLY A 936 -4.72 -33.46 -1.81
CA GLY A 936 -4.34 -34.54 -0.90
C GLY A 936 -3.84 -34.08 0.47
#